data_AF-A0A7W0CRI1-F1
#
_entry.id   AF-A0A7W0CRI1-F1
#
_cell.length_a   1.000
_cell.length_b   1.000
_cell.length_c   1.000
_cell.angle_alpha   90.00
_cell.angle_beta   90.00
_cell.angle_gamma   90.00
#
_symmetry.space_group_name_H-M   'P 1'
#
loop_
_entity.id
_entity.type
_entity.pdbx_description
1 polymer ?
#
loop_
_entity_poly.entity_id
_entity_poly.type
_entity_poly.pdbx_seq_one_letter_code
_entity_poly.pdbx_strand_id
1 'polypeptide(L)'
;MSSTPLLPRRLGALVAGLVLIVSMSPPASADPTPSPSKSWKATPLTGAELVDGDKSATGKLAESDQALLRSTSPAPVSVVVKLDYDSLAAYRGGLKDLPATSPAATGKALDVKSDAAQKYTKHIEKVEQSFLDALAAQLPAAQVGQRLRVVYGGIALRLPANASSRLLALPGVAAVQSDKPEQMLTDSSPAFIGAPTIYGKLGGSSQSGKGVNVGILDSGAWPEHPSFADPGGLPAPGPTRDGTPRVCDFGDNPLTPAADVFTCNNKLIGGAPFLDTYNAVIGGEVYPDSARDSNGHGTHTATTSAGGPVADANPLGISRGPIHGIAPAAQVSVYKVCGVEGCFPSDSAQAVGRAILDGVRVINFSISGGTDPYSDPVELAFLDAYAAGVLVSASAGNDGPGAGTVNHLSPWVTTVAASTQSRTFQSTVTLTGASSSATVKGATITAGVAAPTTLVLASAPPYNNAGCTTPAPPGIFTNKIVICERGPGRVIRGFNVRQGGAAGMLLVNTTPLDVMTDNHWLPTVHLNKPETDTLLAFVAANPGTAKASFTQGTKTTWQGDVMTTFSSRGPGGDFLKPDVTAPGLHILAGTTPTLEDPTGGPSGQYFQAIAGTSMSSPHVAGSAALIFALHPTWTPGQVKSALETTAKTSVVKQDGTTPADPFDFGGGRVDLSKAGDPGLTIDETAANFVAAETDSLNRIDLNLPSVNAPVMPGVITAKRTLTNVTDKTLAYVATGKTVAGASIVVLPPAFTVRPGKSVTVSIVITAPELAEGGQYFGQVNFKQVGGNRDLHLPVAFVRKEGAVPVDQTCAPSTIPRNSGESVCTVTVQNSTLADAEVTAISTLGARLRLNGVTGATQVGSQIATAKQTLAARQPDRPGIAEGSLFGYLPLDAFGVTPVPIGDEQALNLNTPPFVFAGRTWNRLGITSNGYSVIGGTTGGEDIAFQPQNLPGPARPNNVLASYWTDLDGTGAPGIYAATLTDGVDSWVVVEWRVNLFGTSDLKIFQQWIGTNGTEDITYAYPSAPGSPPAGYGLTVGVENDEGTAGGQITGPPTTDLRVTSTPGAPGGSLTYTMRVRGVLAGTDSVTTATSTPQVKGITVEVDKITVQ
;
A
#
# COMPACT_ATOMS: atom_id res chain seq x y z
N MET A 1 -25.06 -81.41 -4.75
CA MET A 1 -26.24 -80.64 -4.30
C MET A 1 -25.75 -79.67 -3.23
N SER A 2 -26.00 -78.36 -3.23
CA SER A 2 -26.53 -77.43 -4.23
C SER A 2 -26.18 -75.99 -3.78
N SER A 3 -26.38 -74.99 -4.65
CA SER A 3 -26.52 -73.55 -4.33
C SER A 3 -25.30 -72.77 -3.76
N THR A 4 -24.78 -71.93 -4.66
CA THR A 4 -23.90 -70.75 -4.64
C THR A 4 -23.67 -69.94 -3.33
N PRO A 5 -22.50 -69.25 -3.19
CA PRO A 5 -22.02 -68.72 -1.91
C PRO A 5 -22.12 -67.19 -1.72
N LEU A 6 -22.10 -66.77 -0.45
CA LEU A 6 -21.88 -65.40 0.04
C LEU A 6 -20.98 -65.43 1.31
N LEU A 7 -20.46 -64.26 1.71
CA LEU A 7 -19.66 -63.95 2.92
C LEU A 7 -20.26 -64.52 4.25
N PRO A 8 -19.52 -64.63 5.40
CA PRO A 8 -18.44 -63.72 5.85
C PRO A 8 -17.27 -64.29 6.70
N ARG A 9 -16.41 -63.37 7.19
CA ARG A 9 -15.33 -63.53 8.19
C ARG A 9 -15.78 -64.14 9.53
N ARG A 10 -14.86 -64.83 10.25
CA ARG A 10 -14.46 -64.47 11.64
C ARG A 10 -13.18 -65.18 12.14
N LEU A 11 -12.52 -64.53 13.10
CA LEU A 11 -11.29 -64.96 13.79
C LEU A 11 -11.53 -66.09 14.81
N GLY A 12 -10.45 -66.80 15.15
CA GLY A 12 -10.34 -67.61 16.37
C GLY A 12 -8.87 -68.00 16.62
N ALA A 13 -8.25 -67.45 17.67
CA ALA A 13 -6.86 -67.73 18.05
C ALA A 13 -6.79 -68.56 19.35
N LEU A 14 -5.70 -69.32 19.57
CA LEU A 14 -5.07 -69.50 20.90
C LEU A 14 -3.77 -70.35 20.89
N VAL A 15 -2.65 -69.64 21.07
CA VAL A 15 -1.46 -69.88 21.93
C VAL A 15 -0.96 -71.31 22.27
N ALA A 16 0.28 -71.60 21.84
CA ALA A 16 1.39 -72.26 22.58
C ALA A 16 2.72 -72.08 21.78
N GLY A 17 3.96 -72.18 22.32
CA GLY A 17 4.42 -72.18 23.72
C GLY A 17 5.84 -72.77 23.91
N LEU A 18 6.84 -71.96 24.36
CA LEU A 18 8.27 -72.30 24.67
C LEU A 18 9.15 -72.79 23.47
N VAL A 19 10.50 -72.76 23.46
CA VAL A 19 11.59 -71.85 23.97
C VAL A 19 12.97 -72.41 23.50
N LEU A 20 14.06 -71.60 23.55
CA LEU A 20 15.52 -71.96 23.68
C LEU A 20 16.51 -71.98 22.46
N ILE A 21 17.44 -70.98 22.46
CA ILE A 21 18.94 -71.04 22.31
C ILE A 21 19.72 -71.11 20.93
N VAL A 22 20.40 -69.99 20.61
CA VAL A 22 21.84 -69.70 20.27
C VAL A 22 22.61 -70.36 19.08
N SER A 23 23.21 -69.50 18.23
CA SER A 23 24.64 -69.53 17.81
C SER A 23 25.10 -68.18 17.17
N MET A 24 26.40 -67.87 17.14
CA MET A 24 26.98 -66.53 16.82
C MET A 24 27.81 -66.46 15.51
N SER A 25 28.08 -65.21 15.06
CA SER A 25 29.21 -64.75 14.20
C SER A 25 29.11 -64.99 12.66
N PRO A 26 29.85 -64.26 11.78
CA PRO A 26 30.71 -63.05 11.95
C PRO A 26 30.35 -61.87 10.97
N PRO A 27 31.10 -60.73 10.95
CA PRO A 27 30.88 -59.59 10.02
C PRO A 27 31.83 -59.56 8.80
N ALA A 28 31.68 -58.51 7.95
CA ALA A 28 32.30 -58.20 6.63
C ALA A 28 31.45 -58.66 5.41
N SER A 29 31.48 -58.02 4.23
CA SER A 29 32.38 -56.98 3.68
C SER A 29 31.61 -55.87 2.94
N ALA A 30 32.25 -54.71 2.72
CA ALA A 30 31.85 -53.74 1.71
C ALA A 30 32.33 -54.18 0.30
N ASP A 31 31.67 -53.67 -0.74
CA ASP A 31 32.02 -53.82 -2.17
C ASP A 31 31.43 -52.61 -2.96
N PRO A 32 31.88 -52.31 -4.19
CA PRO A 32 32.78 -51.16 -4.35
C PRO A 32 32.21 -49.95 -5.10
N THR A 33 32.74 -48.77 -4.77
CA THR A 33 32.46 -47.50 -5.44
C THR A 33 33.08 -47.44 -6.84
N PRO A 34 32.35 -46.97 -7.89
CA PRO A 34 32.96 -46.65 -9.18
C PRO A 34 33.79 -45.37 -9.08
N SER A 35 35.03 -45.38 -9.58
CA SER A 35 35.84 -44.15 -9.71
C SER A 35 35.46 -43.37 -10.97
N PRO A 36 35.07 -42.09 -10.89
CA PRO A 36 34.99 -41.22 -12.05
C PRO A 36 36.39 -40.77 -12.48
N SER A 37 36.73 -40.89 -13.77
CA SER A 37 38.01 -40.45 -14.34
C SER A 37 38.08 -38.94 -14.62
N LYS A 38 37.25 -38.14 -13.95
CA LYS A 38 37.27 -36.67 -13.91
C LYS A 38 37.39 -36.23 -12.46
N SER A 39 38.30 -35.30 -12.17
CA SER A 39 38.46 -34.70 -10.84
C SER A 39 37.38 -33.64 -10.59
N TRP A 40 36.18 -34.11 -10.22
CA TRP A 40 35.08 -33.23 -9.85
C TRP A 40 35.39 -32.43 -8.58
N LYS A 41 35.11 -31.13 -8.61
CA LYS A 41 35.11 -30.26 -7.44
C LYS A 41 33.68 -29.84 -7.12
N ALA A 42 33.21 -30.17 -5.93
CA ALA A 42 31.93 -29.70 -5.41
C ALA A 42 32.09 -28.40 -4.61
N THR A 43 31.09 -27.53 -4.71
CA THR A 43 30.89 -26.37 -3.84
C THR A 43 29.43 -26.40 -3.38
N PRO A 44 29.11 -26.70 -2.11
CA PRO A 44 27.74 -26.74 -1.62
C PRO A 44 27.00 -25.43 -1.90
N LEU A 45 25.73 -25.53 -2.31
CA LEU A 45 24.85 -24.37 -2.41
C LEU A 45 24.27 -24.10 -1.02
N THR A 46 24.48 -22.89 -0.53
CA THR A 46 24.12 -22.47 0.83
C THR A 46 23.17 -21.28 0.80
N GLY A 47 22.26 -21.19 1.78
CA GLY A 47 21.29 -20.08 1.85
C GLY A 47 19.98 -20.39 1.13
N ALA A 48 19.47 -21.61 1.30
CA ALA A 48 18.12 -21.98 0.88
C ALA A 48 17.06 -21.30 1.76
N GLU A 49 15.98 -20.84 1.14
CA GLU A 49 14.79 -20.25 1.77
C GLU A 49 13.62 -21.23 1.66
N LEU A 50 12.97 -21.56 2.78
CA LEU A 50 11.88 -22.55 2.86
C LEU A 50 10.51 -21.88 2.62
N VAL A 51 9.58 -22.54 1.92
CA VAL A 51 8.26 -22.01 1.45
C VAL A 51 7.16 -23.08 1.58
N ASP A 52 5.90 -22.68 1.88
CA ASP A 52 4.74 -23.54 2.26
C ASP A 52 3.44 -23.35 1.39
N GLY A 53 2.44 -24.23 1.58
CA GLY A 53 1.16 -24.46 0.85
C GLY A 53 0.00 -23.42 0.83
N ASP A 54 -1.19 -23.82 0.34
CA ASP A 54 -2.31 -22.97 -0.21
C ASP A 54 -3.31 -22.37 0.84
N LYS A 55 -4.03 -21.29 0.46
CA LYS A 55 -4.52 -20.24 1.39
C LYS A 55 -5.99 -19.73 1.22
N SER A 56 -6.56 -19.21 2.31
CA SER A 56 -7.84 -18.50 2.50
C SER A 56 -7.99 -17.17 1.75
N ALA A 57 -9.21 -16.62 1.63
CA ALA A 57 -9.50 -15.47 0.76
C ALA A 57 -8.74 -14.18 1.14
N THR A 58 -8.76 -13.78 2.42
CA THR A 58 -7.91 -12.68 2.91
C THR A 58 -6.44 -13.10 3.09
N GLY A 59 -6.17 -14.41 3.23
CA GLY A 59 -4.80 -14.96 3.23
C GLY A 59 -4.09 -14.80 1.89
N LYS A 60 -4.83 -14.91 0.77
CA LYS A 60 -4.32 -14.71 -0.60
C LYS A 60 -3.89 -13.27 -0.89
N LEU A 61 -4.48 -12.28 -0.20
CA LEU A 61 -4.12 -10.87 -0.35
C LEU A 61 -2.77 -10.52 0.30
N ALA A 62 -2.37 -11.26 1.34
CA ALA A 62 -1.22 -10.91 2.16
C ALA A 62 0.10 -11.40 1.55
N GLU A 63 0.99 -10.47 1.18
CA GLU A 63 2.35 -10.76 0.73
C GLU A 63 3.38 -10.64 1.87
N SER A 64 4.42 -11.48 1.86
CA SER A 64 5.48 -11.44 2.88
C SER A 64 6.60 -10.44 2.55
N ASP A 65 7.13 -9.74 3.56
CA ASP A 65 8.25 -8.81 3.39
C ASP A 65 9.54 -9.57 3.02
N GLN A 66 9.93 -9.44 1.75
CA GLN A 66 11.12 -10.07 1.17
C GLN A 66 12.44 -9.65 1.84
N ALA A 67 12.52 -8.47 2.47
CA ALA A 67 13.69 -8.03 3.21
C ALA A 67 13.79 -8.71 4.59
N LEU A 68 12.64 -9.03 5.22
CA LEU A 68 12.61 -9.83 6.43
C LEU A 68 13.00 -11.29 6.16
N LEU A 69 12.41 -11.92 5.13
CA LEU A 69 12.69 -13.32 4.77
C LEU A 69 14.17 -13.57 4.43
N ARG A 70 14.85 -12.58 3.85
CA ARG A 70 16.27 -12.63 3.47
C ARG A 70 17.23 -12.13 4.55
N SER A 71 16.74 -11.70 5.71
CA SER A 71 17.59 -11.13 6.75
C SER A 71 18.46 -12.19 7.42
N THR A 72 19.78 -11.99 7.44
CA THR A 72 20.72 -12.86 8.18
C THR A 72 20.98 -12.36 9.60
N SER A 73 20.38 -11.24 10.01
CA SER A 73 20.62 -10.61 11.30
C SER A 73 20.03 -11.44 12.45
N PRO A 74 20.79 -11.72 13.53
CA PRO A 74 20.25 -12.28 14.76
C PRO A 74 19.53 -11.23 15.62
N ALA A 75 19.50 -9.96 15.20
CA ALA A 75 18.78 -8.91 15.93
C ALA A 75 17.26 -9.21 15.97
N PRO A 76 16.60 -9.06 17.13
CA PRO A 76 15.15 -9.20 17.22
C PRO A 76 14.42 -8.13 16.40
N VAL A 77 13.52 -8.56 15.52
CA VAL A 77 12.59 -7.73 14.75
C VAL A 77 11.15 -8.08 15.09
N SER A 78 10.26 -7.14 14.76
CA SER A 78 8.82 -7.28 14.91
C SER A 78 8.21 -7.65 13.57
N VAL A 79 7.24 -8.55 13.59
CA VAL A 79 6.51 -8.98 12.39
C VAL A 79 5.03 -9.18 12.71
N VAL A 80 4.18 -8.95 11.71
CA VAL A 80 2.78 -9.38 11.76
C VAL A 80 2.64 -10.61 10.87
N VAL A 81 2.05 -11.67 11.42
CA VAL A 81 1.84 -12.94 10.71
C VAL A 81 0.39 -13.02 10.29
N LYS A 82 0.10 -12.97 9.00
CA LYS A 82 -1.23 -13.30 8.48
C LYS A 82 -1.41 -14.80 8.67
N LEU A 83 -2.47 -15.20 9.35
CA LEU A 83 -2.87 -16.60 9.45
C LEU A 83 -3.98 -16.91 8.45
N ASP A 84 -4.08 -18.19 8.12
CA ASP A 84 -4.88 -18.63 6.98
C ASP A 84 -6.37 -18.83 7.30
N TYR A 85 -7.03 -17.71 7.60
CA TYR A 85 -8.47 -17.61 7.75
C TYR A 85 -8.92 -16.16 7.52
N ASP A 86 -10.22 -15.96 7.26
CA ASP A 86 -10.83 -14.63 7.14
C ASP A 86 -11.14 -14.03 8.51
N SER A 87 -10.91 -12.72 8.68
CA SER A 87 -11.25 -12.05 9.94
C SER A 87 -12.74 -12.16 10.27
N LEU A 88 -13.10 -12.03 11.57
CA LEU A 88 -14.50 -12.08 11.99
C LEU A 88 -15.36 -10.96 11.33
N ALA A 89 -14.75 -9.82 11.01
CA ALA A 89 -15.37 -8.72 10.28
C ALA A 89 -15.48 -8.97 8.76
N ALA A 90 -14.53 -9.67 8.16
CA ALA A 90 -14.49 -10.00 6.73
C ALA A 90 -15.41 -11.17 6.34
N TYR A 91 -15.46 -12.22 7.17
CA TYR A 91 -15.94 -13.55 6.75
C TYR A 91 -17.36 -13.56 6.19
N ARG A 92 -17.47 -13.99 4.92
CA ARG A 92 -18.72 -13.96 4.12
C ARG A 92 -19.45 -15.31 4.08
N GLY A 93 -19.04 -16.28 4.89
CA GLY A 93 -19.50 -17.67 4.79
C GLY A 93 -18.71 -18.46 3.75
N GLY A 94 -18.98 -19.76 3.64
CA GLY A 94 -18.36 -20.64 2.64
C GLY A 94 -17.73 -21.89 3.22
N LEU A 95 -17.34 -21.86 4.50
CA LEU A 95 -16.97 -23.08 5.23
C LEU A 95 -18.22 -23.84 5.68
N LYS A 96 -18.12 -25.17 5.65
CA LYS A 96 -19.23 -26.06 6.00
C LYS A 96 -19.71 -25.80 7.43
N ASP A 97 -21.03 -25.67 7.58
CA ASP A 97 -21.74 -25.42 8.86
C ASP A 97 -21.38 -24.09 9.58
N LEU A 98 -20.69 -23.17 8.90
CA LEU A 98 -20.25 -21.86 9.42
C LEU A 98 -20.85 -20.69 8.59
N PRO A 99 -21.95 -20.07 9.06
CA PRO A 99 -22.60 -18.94 8.35
C PRO A 99 -21.75 -17.66 8.34
N ALA A 100 -22.03 -16.77 7.39
CA ALA A 100 -21.42 -15.45 7.27
C ALA A 100 -21.56 -14.60 8.53
N THR A 101 -20.55 -13.79 8.82
CA THR A 101 -20.51 -12.86 9.97
C THR A 101 -20.42 -11.39 9.54
N SER A 102 -19.88 -11.10 8.36
CA SER A 102 -19.60 -9.73 7.92
C SER A 102 -20.86 -8.88 7.70
N PRO A 103 -20.81 -7.56 8.02
CA PRO A 103 -21.92 -6.64 7.75
C PRO A 103 -22.31 -6.54 6.27
N ALA A 104 -21.31 -6.61 5.38
CA ALA A 104 -21.50 -6.58 3.94
C ALA A 104 -22.27 -7.82 3.40
N ALA A 105 -22.18 -8.97 4.07
CA ALA A 105 -22.94 -10.17 3.71
C ALA A 105 -24.32 -10.25 4.41
N THR A 106 -24.43 -9.71 5.63
CA THR A 106 -25.63 -9.86 6.48
C THR A 106 -26.59 -8.67 6.45
N GLY A 107 -26.15 -7.50 5.96
CA GLY A 107 -26.93 -6.26 5.98
C GLY A 107 -27.15 -5.68 7.39
N LYS A 108 -26.39 -6.14 8.39
CA LYS A 108 -26.50 -5.75 9.81
C LYS A 108 -25.12 -5.41 10.35
N ALA A 109 -25.03 -4.57 11.37
CA ALA A 109 -23.76 -4.36 12.06
C ALA A 109 -23.25 -5.67 12.69
N LEU A 110 -21.92 -5.83 12.77
CA LEU A 110 -21.28 -7.05 13.28
C LEU A 110 -21.72 -7.32 14.73
N ASP A 111 -22.34 -8.48 14.95
CA ASP A 111 -22.73 -8.98 16.27
C ASP A 111 -21.87 -10.22 16.59
N VAL A 112 -20.84 -10.00 17.40
CA VAL A 112 -19.91 -11.07 17.83
C VAL A 112 -20.54 -12.07 18.80
N LYS A 113 -21.75 -11.79 19.33
CA LYS A 113 -22.52 -12.73 20.17
C LYS A 113 -23.47 -13.61 19.36
N SER A 114 -23.68 -13.31 18.08
CA SER A 114 -24.51 -14.14 17.20
C SER A 114 -23.98 -15.58 17.11
N ASP A 115 -24.88 -16.55 16.95
CA ASP A 115 -24.51 -17.97 16.81
C ASP A 115 -23.54 -18.21 15.64
N ALA A 116 -23.62 -17.39 14.59
CA ALA A 116 -22.68 -17.44 13.46
C ALA A 116 -21.27 -17.02 13.89
N ALA A 117 -21.14 -15.85 14.53
CA ALA A 117 -19.87 -15.34 15.03
C ALA A 117 -19.24 -16.28 16.06
N GLN A 118 -20.03 -16.76 17.04
CA GLN A 118 -19.54 -17.67 18.08
C GLN A 118 -19.06 -19.02 17.53
N LYS A 119 -19.68 -19.54 16.46
CA LYS A 119 -19.20 -20.74 15.77
C LYS A 119 -17.93 -20.48 14.99
N TYR A 120 -17.84 -19.33 14.30
CA TYR A 120 -16.68 -18.98 13.48
C TYR A 120 -15.44 -18.64 14.33
N THR A 121 -15.59 -17.91 15.44
CA THR A 121 -14.49 -17.67 16.39
C THR A 121 -13.91 -18.98 16.93
N LYS A 122 -14.74 -19.99 17.24
CA LYS A 122 -14.27 -21.32 17.66
C LYS A 122 -13.57 -22.13 16.56
N HIS A 123 -13.71 -21.73 15.30
CA HIS A 123 -12.92 -22.27 14.19
C HIS A 123 -11.57 -21.55 14.13
N ILE A 124 -11.56 -20.20 14.14
CA ILE A 124 -10.34 -19.37 14.22
C ILE A 124 -9.42 -19.82 15.36
N GLU A 125 -9.96 -20.03 16.56
CA GLU A 125 -9.19 -20.44 17.75
C GLU A 125 -8.44 -21.76 17.57
N LYS A 126 -8.95 -22.67 16.73
CA LYS A 126 -8.27 -23.95 16.44
C LYS A 126 -7.10 -23.75 15.47
N VAL A 127 -7.28 -22.88 14.47
CA VAL A 127 -6.22 -22.55 13.50
C VAL A 127 -5.07 -21.85 14.23
N GLU A 128 -5.37 -20.84 15.05
CA GLU A 128 -4.37 -20.15 15.87
C GLU A 128 -3.66 -21.09 16.86
N GLN A 129 -4.37 -22.00 17.53
CA GLN A 129 -3.74 -22.93 18.48
C GLN A 129 -2.77 -23.87 17.75
N SER A 130 -3.16 -24.41 16.59
CA SER A 130 -2.28 -25.25 15.76
C SER A 130 -1.00 -24.52 15.35
N PHE A 131 -1.12 -23.25 14.96
CA PHE A 131 0.03 -22.40 14.65
C PHE A 131 0.91 -22.13 15.88
N LEU A 132 0.32 -21.81 17.03
CA LEU A 132 1.07 -21.49 18.25
C LEU A 132 1.80 -22.70 18.84
N ASP A 133 1.23 -23.90 18.73
CA ASP A 133 1.89 -25.14 19.13
C ASP A 133 3.12 -25.41 18.24
N ALA A 134 3.01 -25.18 16.93
CA ALA A 134 4.14 -25.28 15.99
C ALA A 134 5.21 -24.20 16.24
N LEU A 135 4.79 -22.95 16.50
CA LEU A 135 5.68 -21.83 16.83
C LEU A 135 6.50 -22.11 18.09
N ALA A 136 5.87 -22.61 19.15
CA ALA A 136 6.55 -22.96 20.40
C ALA A 136 7.57 -24.10 20.23
N ALA A 137 7.28 -25.06 19.34
CA ALA A 137 8.17 -26.18 19.05
C ALA A 137 9.38 -25.79 18.18
N GLN A 138 9.17 -24.99 17.13
CA GLN A 138 10.19 -24.70 16.11
C GLN A 138 10.94 -23.38 16.33
N LEU A 139 10.29 -22.40 16.95
CA LEU A 139 10.83 -21.05 17.22
C LEU A 139 10.65 -20.66 18.69
N PRO A 140 11.25 -21.41 19.66
CA PRO A 140 11.06 -21.16 21.10
C PRO A 140 11.60 -19.80 21.61
N ALA A 141 12.30 -19.05 20.77
CA ALA A 141 12.74 -17.67 21.05
C ALA A 141 11.78 -16.59 20.51
N ALA A 142 10.71 -16.98 19.79
CA ALA A 142 9.68 -16.05 19.34
C ALA A 142 8.76 -15.68 20.51
N GLN A 143 8.54 -14.37 20.68
CA GLN A 143 7.62 -13.82 21.66
C GLN A 143 6.28 -13.57 20.97
N VAL A 144 5.22 -14.17 21.50
CA VAL A 144 3.86 -14.03 20.97
C VAL A 144 3.23 -12.76 21.50
N GLY A 145 2.87 -11.85 20.59
CA GLY A 145 2.12 -10.64 20.86
C GLY A 145 0.63 -10.82 20.59
N GLN A 146 0.02 -9.80 20.00
CA GLN A 146 -1.43 -9.69 19.82
C GLN A 146 -2.01 -10.71 18.84
N ARG A 147 -3.24 -11.16 19.11
CA ARG A 147 -4.07 -11.92 18.18
C ARG A 147 -5.09 -11.01 17.50
N LEU A 148 -5.02 -10.92 16.19
CA LEU A 148 -5.84 -10.08 15.32
C LEU A 148 -7.00 -10.91 14.75
N ARG A 149 -7.97 -11.29 15.60
CA ARG A 149 -9.10 -12.15 15.21
C ARG A 149 -10.24 -11.40 14.53
N VAL A 150 -10.48 -10.16 14.97
CA VAL A 150 -11.66 -9.36 14.59
C VAL A 150 -11.45 -8.73 13.21
N VAL A 151 -10.23 -8.29 12.93
CA VAL A 151 -9.74 -7.71 11.67
C VAL A 151 -8.41 -8.35 11.31
N TYR A 152 -8.00 -8.29 10.04
CA TYR A 152 -6.78 -8.92 9.49
C TYR A 152 -6.76 -10.46 9.52
N GLY A 153 -6.93 -11.11 10.67
CA GLY A 153 -6.83 -12.57 10.82
C GLY A 153 -5.37 -13.03 10.90
N GLY A 154 -4.72 -12.83 12.04
CA GLY A 154 -3.29 -13.08 12.21
C GLY A 154 -2.76 -12.85 13.62
N ILE A 155 -1.44 -12.94 13.82
CA ILE A 155 -0.77 -12.79 15.12
C ILE A 155 0.52 -11.96 14.99
N ALA A 156 0.72 -10.99 15.87
CA ALA A 156 1.96 -10.20 15.96
C ALA A 156 3.03 -10.94 16.76
N LEU A 157 4.29 -10.91 16.32
CA LEU A 157 5.41 -11.62 16.95
C LEU A 157 6.68 -10.77 17.00
N ARG A 158 7.52 -11.01 18.02
CA ARG A 158 8.93 -10.59 18.02
C ARG A 158 9.85 -11.80 17.95
N LEU A 159 10.77 -11.83 16.99
CA LEU A 159 11.73 -12.93 16.80
C LEU A 159 13.04 -12.44 16.17
N PRO A 160 14.15 -13.20 16.25
CA PRO A 160 15.37 -12.89 15.49
C PRO A 160 15.07 -12.78 13.99
N ALA A 161 15.59 -11.76 13.30
CA ALA A 161 15.24 -11.52 11.89
C ALA A 161 15.56 -12.72 10.98
N ASN A 162 16.66 -13.41 11.25
CA ASN A 162 17.05 -14.67 10.62
C ASN A 162 16.17 -15.90 10.95
N ALA A 163 15.07 -15.71 11.67
CA ALA A 163 14.02 -16.71 11.87
C ALA A 163 12.75 -16.40 11.06
N SER A 164 12.65 -15.27 10.35
CA SER A 164 11.45 -14.86 9.63
C SER A 164 11.04 -15.82 8.51
N SER A 165 11.99 -16.44 7.81
CA SER A 165 11.72 -17.49 6.81
C SER A 165 11.24 -18.79 7.44
N ARG A 166 11.80 -19.20 8.59
CA ARG A 166 11.30 -20.35 9.38
C ARG A 166 9.93 -20.09 10.01
N LEU A 167 9.55 -18.82 10.18
CA LEU A 167 8.22 -18.43 10.65
C LEU A 167 7.17 -18.49 9.54
N LEU A 168 7.55 -18.15 8.29
CA LEU A 168 6.71 -18.34 7.12
C LEU A 168 6.44 -19.83 6.85
N ALA A 169 7.41 -20.69 7.20
CA ALA A 169 7.34 -22.14 7.10
C ALA A 169 6.60 -22.85 8.26
N LEU A 170 5.60 -22.18 8.86
CA LEU A 170 4.76 -22.77 9.92
C LEU A 170 3.33 -23.01 9.41
N PRO A 171 2.68 -24.13 9.82
CA PRO A 171 1.34 -24.49 9.36
C PRO A 171 0.32 -23.37 9.54
N GLY A 172 -0.36 -23.01 8.45
CA GLY A 172 -1.40 -21.98 8.43
C GLY A 172 -0.89 -20.54 8.38
N VAL A 173 0.41 -20.30 8.11
CA VAL A 173 0.92 -18.94 7.86
C VAL A 173 0.71 -18.53 6.40
N ALA A 174 -0.10 -17.49 6.22
CA ALA A 174 -0.31 -16.88 4.92
C ALA A 174 0.84 -15.92 4.54
N ALA A 175 1.30 -15.07 5.47
CA ALA A 175 2.40 -14.14 5.23
C ALA A 175 3.14 -13.75 6.51
N VAL A 176 4.42 -13.34 6.37
CA VAL A 176 5.22 -12.69 7.42
C VAL A 176 5.56 -11.29 6.96
N GLN A 177 5.00 -10.28 7.64
CA GLN A 177 5.00 -8.90 7.19
C GLN A 177 5.71 -8.00 8.19
N SER A 178 6.33 -6.92 7.71
CA SER A 178 7.11 -6.03 8.57
C SER A 178 6.23 -5.18 9.46
N ASP A 179 6.51 -5.25 10.75
CA ASP A 179 5.89 -4.43 11.77
C ASP A 179 6.92 -3.36 12.17
N LYS A 180 6.80 -2.14 11.63
CA LYS A 180 7.75 -1.02 11.82
C LYS A 180 7.03 0.23 12.31
N PRO A 181 7.68 1.10 13.09
CA PRO A 181 7.03 2.27 13.67
C PRO A 181 6.79 3.40 12.64
N GLU A 182 5.52 3.72 12.41
CA GLU A 182 5.03 4.80 11.54
C GLU A 182 4.88 6.16 12.28
N GLN A 183 4.84 7.30 11.58
CA GLN A 183 5.05 8.67 12.13
C GLN A 183 3.80 9.58 12.12
N MET A 184 3.65 10.48 13.11
CA MET A 184 2.37 11.13 13.47
C MET A 184 2.27 12.67 13.17
N LEU A 185 1.12 13.24 12.70
CA LEU A 185 0.87 14.73 12.52
C LEU A 185 -0.61 15.22 12.94
N THR A 186 -0.97 16.53 13.22
CA THR A 186 -2.24 17.09 13.90
C THR A 186 -2.66 18.65 13.88
N ASP A 187 -3.98 19.08 13.84
CA ASP A 187 -4.75 20.40 14.18
C ASP A 187 -5.97 20.82 13.23
N SER A 188 -6.86 21.80 13.62
CA SER A 188 -8.13 22.48 13.22
C SER A 188 -8.16 23.84 12.40
N SER A 189 -9.32 24.11 11.74
CA SER A 189 -9.62 25.33 10.96
C SER A 189 -11.13 25.60 10.58
N PRO A 190 -12.15 25.28 11.40
CA PRO A 190 -13.52 24.97 10.93
C PRO A 190 -14.24 26.02 10.06
N ALA A 191 -14.02 27.32 10.29
CA ALA A 191 -14.67 28.38 9.50
C ALA A 191 -14.17 28.44 8.05
N PHE A 192 -12.89 28.15 7.81
CA PHE A 192 -12.27 28.19 6.47
C PHE A 192 -12.77 27.04 5.57
N ILE A 193 -13.11 25.90 6.17
CA ILE A 193 -13.68 24.74 5.47
C ILE A 193 -15.21 24.76 5.33
N GLY A 194 -15.88 25.83 5.77
CA GLY A 194 -17.34 25.98 5.64
C GLY A 194 -18.18 25.23 6.68
N ALA A 195 -17.57 24.69 7.75
CA ALA A 195 -18.29 23.94 8.79
C ALA A 195 -19.53 24.66 9.40
N PRO A 196 -19.55 26.01 9.58
CA PRO A 196 -20.72 26.73 10.07
C PRO A 196 -22.02 26.49 9.28
N THR A 197 -21.95 26.16 7.99
CA THR A 197 -23.12 25.83 7.17
C THR A 197 -23.80 24.53 7.63
N ILE A 198 -23.02 23.51 8.04
CA ILE A 198 -23.57 22.29 8.63
C ILE A 198 -23.98 22.55 10.08
N TYR A 199 -23.23 23.36 10.84
CA TYR A 199 -23.61 23.72 12.21
C TYR A 199 -25.02 24.34 12.27
N GLY A 200 -25.36 25.23 11.34
CA GLY A 200 -26.71 25.80 11.24
C GLY A 200 -27.82 24.76 11.05
N LYS A 201 -27.53 23.65 10.34
CA LYS A 201 -28.48 22.53 10.15
C LYS A 201 -28.58 21.62 11.39
N LEU A 202 -27.51 21.51 12.18
CA LEU A 202 -27.41 20.66 13.37
C LEU A 202 -27.80 21.37 14.69
N GLY A 203 -28.35 22.59 14.64
CA GLY A 203 -28.78 23.34 15.83
C GLY A 203 -27.66 24.17 16.49
N GLY A 204 -26.57 24.45 15.77
CA GLY A 204 -25.44 25.25 16.21
C GLY A 204 -24.18 24.44 16.49
N SER A 205 -23.05 25.13 16.62
CA SER A 205 -21.73 24.50 16.84
C SER A 205 -21.75 23.53 18.02
N SER A 206 -22.33 23.93 19.16
CA SER A 206 -22.40 23.10 20.38
C SER A 206 -23.24 21.82 20.29
N GLN A 207 -23.98 21.60 19.21
CA GLN A 207 -24.71 20.34 18.92
C GLN A 207 -24.11 19.56 17.74
N SER A 208 -23.07 20.09 17.09
CA SER A 208 -22.56 19.58 15.81
C SER A 208 -21.64 18.37 16.00
N GLY A 209 -22.05 17.23 15.45
CA GLY A 209 -21.41 15.92 15.66
C GLY A 209 -22.05 15.05 16.75
N LYS A 210 -23.10 15.53 17.44
CA LYS A 210 -23.75 14.83 18.55
C LYS A 210 -24.21 13.42 18.16
N GLY A 211 -23.84 12.43 18.97
CA GLY A 211 -24.17 11.02 18.74
C GLY A 211 -23.25 10.29 17.76
N VAL A 212 -22.23 10.96 17.22
CA VAL A 212 -21.16 10.32 16.43
C VAL A 212 -19.94 10.10 17.31
N ASN A 213 -19.38 8.88 17.26
CA ASN A 213 -18.12 8.53 17.92
C ASN A 213 -16.96 8.59 16.92
N VAL A 214 -15.95 9.40 17.21
CA VAL A 214 -14.71 9.53 16.46
C VAL A 214 -13.61 8.75 17.18
N GLY A 215 -13.00 7.79 16.48
CA GLY A 215 -11.87 7.02 16.95
C GLY A 215 -10.57 7.70 16.56
N ILE A 216 -9.65 7.84 17.52
CA ILE A 216 -8.33 8.44 17.33
C ILE A 216 -7.30 7.34 17.53
N LEU A 217 -6.67 6.89 16.44
CA LEU A 217 -5.54 5.96 16.48
C LEU A 217 -4.27 6.80 16.35
N ASP A 218 -3.55 6.95 17.46
CA ASP A 218 -2.47 7.93 17.63
C ASP A 218 -1.61 7.61 18.88
N SER A 219 -0.83 8.55 19.41
CA SER A 219 -0.07 8.46 20.68
C SER A 219 -0.91 8.62 21.96
N GLY A 220 -2.24 8.56 21.86
CA GLY A 220 -3.16 8.65 23.01
C GLY A 220 -3.87 10.00 23.11
N ALA A 221 -4.29 10.40 24.31
CA ALA A 221 -4.73 11.77 24.59
C ALA A 221 -4.39 12.18 26.03
N TRP A 222 -4.24 13.48 26.27
CA TRP A 222 -4.21 14.05 27.62
C TRP A 222 -5.65 14.28 28.10
N PRO A 223 -6.21 13.43 28.98
CA PRO A 223 -7.65 13.39 29.18
C PRO A 223 -8.20 14.57 30.00
N GLU A 224 -7.38 15.19 30.87
CA GLU A 224 -7.74 16.41 31.60
C GLU A 224 -7.68 17.68 30.73
N HIS A 225 -7.37 17.56 29.43
CA HIS A 225 -7.33 18.71 28.51
C HIS A 225 -8.73 19.36 28.43
N PRO A 226 -8.87 20.70 28.53
CA PRO A 226 -10.18 21.36 28.62
C PRO A 226 -11.13 21.08 27.43
N SER A 227 -10.60 20.78 26.25
CA SER A 227 -11.39 20.33 25.09
C SER A 227 -12.08 18.96 25.26
N PHE A 228 -11.74 18.18 26.28
CA PHE A 228 -12.40 16.92 26.63
C PHE A 228 -13.35 17.03 27.83
N ALA A 229 -13.56 18.25 28.35
CA ALA A 229 -14.60 18.49 29.34
C ALA A 229 -15.99 18.20 28.74
N ASP A 230 -16.84 17.49 29.49
CA ASP A 230 -18.25 17.34 29.15
C ASP A 230 -19.02 18.62 29.49
N PRO A 231 -19.65 19.31 28.52
CA PRO A 231 -20.45 20.51 28.78
C PRO A 231 -21.82 20.21 29.43
N GLY A 232 -22.12 18.95 29.78
CA GLY A 232 -23.36 18.54 30.44
C GLY A 232 -24.57 18.41 29.51
N GLY A 233 -24.35 18.43 28.19
CA GLY A 233 -25.39 18.36 27.15
C GLY A 233 -25.18 17.26 26.10
N LEU A 234 -24.13 16.45 26.25
CA LEU A 234 -23.82 15.31 25.39
C LEU A 234 -24.60 14.07 25.87
N PRO A 235 -24.99 13.16 24.96
CA PRO A 235 -25.65 11.92 25.34
C PRO A 235 -24.66 10.98 26.03
N ALA A 236 -25.15 10.09 26.90
CA ALA A 236 -24.37 8.94 27.34
C ALA A 236 -23.92 8.11 26.12
N PRO A 237 -22.69 7.57 26.11
CA PRO A 237 -22.21 6.75 25.00
C PRO A 237 -23.10 5.52 24.82
N GLY A 238 -23.40 5.20 23.56
CA GLY A 238 -24.12 3.97 23.22
C GLY A 238 -23.34 2.72 23.59
N PRO A 239 -24.02 1.57 23.81
CA PRO A 239 -23.35 0.30 24.07
C PRO A 239 -22.44 -0.07 22.90
N THR A 240 -21.37 -0.79 23.21
CA THR A 240 -20.47 -1.41 22.25
C THR A 240 -21.18 -2.53 21.47
N ARG A 241 -20.69 -2.85 20.28
CA ARG A 241 -21.21 -3.91 19.40
C ARG A 241 -21.10 -5.30 20.04
N ASP A 242 -20.05 -5.52 20.82
CA ASP A 242 -19.83 -6.74 21.59
C ASP A 242 -20.49 -6.70 22.99
N GLY A 243 -21.11 -5.58 23.37
CA GLY A 243 -21.68 -5.36 24.70
C GLY A 243 -20.68 -5.50 25.86
N THR A 244 -19.37 -5.36 25.60
CA THR A 244 -18.36 -5.16 26.65
C THR A 244 -18.41 -3.71 27.14
N PRO A 245 -18.13 -3.42 28.43
CA PRO A 245 -17.93 -2.03 28.86
C PRO A 245 -16.81 -1.38 28.03
N ARG A 246 -16.97 -0.09 27.70
CA ARG A 246 -15.87 0.69 27.10
C ARG A 246 -14.72 0.76 28.09
N VAL A 247 -13.50 0.51 27.61
CA VAL A 247 -12.30 0.70 28.43
C VAL A 247 -12.07 2.20 28.61
N CYS A 248 -11.79 2.60 29.84
CA CYS A 248 -11.35 3.94 30.17
C CYS A 248 -10.06 3.84 30.97
N ASP A 249 -8.94 3.78 30.27
CA ASP A 249 -7.62 3.70 30.86
C ASP A 249 -6.72 4.81 30.31
N PHE A 250 -6.53 5.84 31.13
CA PHE A 250 -5.54 6.91 30.93
C PHE A 250 -4.57 6.98 32.13
N GLY A 251 -4.50 5.92 32.93
CA GLY A 251 -3.68 5.88 34.13
C GLY A 251 -3.92 7.01 35.14
N ASP A 252 -2.95 7.17 36.03
CA ASP A 252 -2.89 8.24 37.04
C ASP A 252 -2.50 9.58 36.39
N ASN A 253 -2.99 10.69 36.94
CA ASN A 253 -2.61 12.03 36.52
C ASN A 253 -1.25 12.43 37.15
N PRO A 254 -0.17 12.58 36.35
CA PRO A 254 1.18 12.83 36.87
C PRO A 254 1.41 14.26 37.37
N LEU A 255 0.42 15.16 37.22
CA LEU A 255 0.49 16.55 37.71
C LEU A 255 -0.18 16.74 39.09
N THR A 256 -0.71 15.67 39.67
CA THR A 256 -1.46 15.65 40.93
C THR A 256 -0.88 14.62 41.91
N PRO A 257 -1.30 14.62 43.18
CA PRO A 257 -1.00 13.52 44.10
C PRO A 257 -1.51 12.18 43.52
N ALA A 258 -0.77 11.11 43.77
CA ALA A 258 -1.06 9.79 43.19
C ALA A 258 -2.46 9.26 43.52
N ALA A 259 -3.01 8.47 42.59
CA ALA A 259 -4.38 7.94 42.55
C ALA A 259 -5.49 8.96 42.15
N ASP A 260 -5.15 9.95 41.33
CA ASP A 260 -6.09 10.76 40.55
C ASP A 260 -6.24 10.15 39.15
N VAL A 261 -6.90 8.98 39.09
CA VAL A 261 -7.16 8.25 37.84
C VAL A 261 -8.32 8.88 37.08
N PHE A 262 -8.11 9.23 35.81
CA PHE A 262 -9.14 9.88 35.00
C PHE A 262 -10.38 8.98 34.81
N THR A 263 -11.57 9.54 35.06
CA THR A 263 -12.85 8.88 34.77
C THR A 263 -13.47 9.46 33.50
N CYS A 264 -13.74 8.60 32.52
CA CYS A 264 -14.36 8.99 31.25
C CYS A 264 -15.73 9.65 31.45
N ASN A 265 -16.03 10.59 30.57
CA ASN A 265 -17.22 11.42 30.60
C ASN A 265 -17.98 11.31 29.25
N ASN A 266 -19.05 12.07 29.03
CA ASN A 266 -19.81 11.95 27.77
C ASN A 266 -19.11 12.57 26.55
N LYS A 267 -17.94 13.19 26.73
CA LYS A 267 -17.10 13.77 25.68
C LYS A 267 -15.95 12.83 25.28
N LEU A 268 -15.11 12.46 26.24
CA LEU A 268 -14.05 11.47 26.11
C LEU A 268 -14.56 10.17 26.74
N ILE A 269 -15.09 9.28 25.91
CA ILE A 269 -15.94 8.14 26.31
C ILE A 269 -15.18 6.81 26.46
N GLY A 270 -13.90 6.80 26.09
CA GLY A 270 -13.05 5.63 26.20
C GLY A 270 -11.60 5.93 25.80
N GLY A 271 -10.69 5.15 26.36
CA GLY A 271 -9.25 5.20 26.12
C GLY A 271 -8.66 3.83 26.44
N ALA A 272 -7.83 3.29 25.55
CA ALA A 272 -7.03 2.10 25.85
C ALA A 272 -5.66 2.12 25.13
N PRO A 273 -4.61 1.56 25.75
CA PRO A 273 -3.34 1.29 25.09
C PRO A 273 -3.47 0.10 24.13
N PHE A 274 -2.77 0.21 23.01
CA PHE A 274 -2.54 -0.81 21.99
C PHE A 274 -1.05 -0.73 21.66
N LEU A 275 -0.22 -1.14 22.62
CA LEU A 275 1.23 -0.98 22.57
C LEU A 275 1.95 -2.29 22.92
N ASP A 276 1.30 -3.45 22.77
CA ASP A 276 1.91 -4.71 23.21
C ASP A 276 3.17 -4.98 22.38
N THR A 277 3.12 -4.73 21.06
CA THR A 277 4.29 -4.87 20.22
C THR A 277 5.29 -3.75 20.49
N TYR A 278 4.85 -2.48 20.57
CA TYR A 278 5.74 -1.37 20.90
C TYR A 278 6.52 -1.60 22.21
N ASN A 279 5.82 -1.97 23.29
CA ASN A 279 6.38 -2.21 24.62
C ASN A 279 7.31 -3.43 24.63
N ALA A 280 6.96 -4.51 23.92
CA ALA A 280 7.80 -5.69 23.79
C ALA A 280 9.06 -5.43 22.94
N VAL A 281 9.03 -4.45 22.04
CA VAL A 281 10.06 -4.24 21.01
C VAL A 281 11.01 -3.11 21.35
N ILE A 282 10.47 -1.92 21.52
CA ILE A 282 11.17 -0.67 21.81
C ILE A 282 11.18 -0.45 23.32
N GLY A 283 10.02 -0.59 23.96
CA GLY A 283 9.82 -0.23 25.36
C GLY A 283 10.07 1.26 25.61
N GLY A 284 10.33 1.64 26.87
CA GLY A 284 10.72 3.01 27.24
C GLY A 284 9.62 4.08 27.12
N GLU A 285 8.42 3.70 26.67
CA GLU A 285 7.25 4.58 26.62
C GLU A 285 6.90 5.11 28.02
N VAL A 286 6.57 6.41 28.12
CA VAL A 286 6.30 7.06 29.43
C VAL A 286 5.02 6.55 30.06
N TYR A 287 4.00 6.26 29.24
CA TYR A 287 2.74 5.66 29.64
C TYR A 287 2.50 4.39 28.82
N PRO A 288 3.17 3.26 29.14
CA PRO A 288 3.13 2.04 28.34
C PRO A 288 1.80 1.30 28.47
N ASP A 289 1.18 1.39 29.66
CA ASP A 289 -0.02 0.64 30.05
C ASP A 289 -1.29 1.51 30.09
N SER A 290 -1.33 2.67 29.42
CA SER A 290 -2.54 3.50 29.34
C SER A 290 -2.61 4.36 28.08
N ALA A 291 -3.79 4.87 27.75
CA ALA A 291 -3.99 5.78 26.60
C ALA A 291 -3.54 7.23 26.84
N ARG A 292 -2.79 7.51 27.91
CA ARG A 292 -2.28 8.86 28.19
C ARG A 292 -1.19 9.25 27.20
N ASP A 293 -1.30 10.48 26.70
CA ASP A 293 -0.39 11.05 25.71
C ASP A 293 0.85 11.70 26.37
N SER A 294 2.03 11.20 26.03
CA SER A 294 3.34 11.74 26.39
C SER A 294 4.02 12.50 25.25
N ASN A 295 3.52 12.34 24.01
CA ASN A 295 4.05 12.99 22.82
C ASN A 295 3.38 14.34 22.54
N GLY A 296 2.18 14.54 23.07
CA GLY A 296 1.30 15.69 22.85
C GLY A 296 0.56 15.66 21.52
N HIS A 297 0.78 14.59 20.78
CA HIS A 297 0.40 14.45 19.40
C HIS A 297 -1.04 13.96 19.29
N GLY A 298 -1.38 12.80 19.85
CA GLY A 298 -2.75 12.28 19.80
C GLY A 298 -3.81 13.19 20.46
N THR A 299 -3.41 13.96 21.47
CA THR A 299 -4.25 15.05 22.04
C THR A 299 -4.65 16.07 20.97
N HIS A 300 -3.74 16.39 20.06
CA HIS A 300 -3.88 17.46 19.08
C HIS A 300 -4.83 17.02 17.93
N THR A 301 -4.86 15.75 17.54
CA THR A 301 -5.73 15.16 16.50
C THR A 301 -7.13 14.93 17.03
N ALA A 302 -7.20 14.43 18.26
CA ALA A 302 -8.45 14.30 19.00
C ALA A 302 -9.14 15.67 19.18
N THR A 303 -8.38 16.70 19.60
CA THR A 303 -8.94 18.04 19.78
C THR A 303 -9.18 18.79 18.47
N THR A 304 -8.51 18.41 17.37
CA THR A 304 -8.87 18.85 16.01
C THR A 304 -10.24 18.36 15.59
N SER A 305 -10.41 17.04 15.56
CA SER A 305 -11.52 16.39 14.87
C SER A 305 -12.79 16.62 15.68
N ALA A 306 -12.67 16.52 17.00
CA ALA A 306 -13.78 16.59 17.92
C ALA A 306 -13.38 17.24 19.27
N GLY A 307 -12.54 18.27 19.31
CA GLY A 307 -12.35 19.06 20.53
C GLY A 307 -13.62 19.85 20.92
N GLY A 308 -14.01 19.80 22.19
CA GLY A 308 -15.04 20.68 22.76
C GLY A 308 -14.62 22.16 22.78
N PRO A 309 -15.55 23.09 23.04
CA PRO A 309 -15.27 24.51 23.05
C PRO A 309 -14.45 24.96 24.26
N VAL A 310 -13.32 25.62 24.00
CA VAL A 310 -12.48 26.29 25.01
C VAL A 310 -12.49 27.79 24.76
N ALA A 311 -12.63 28.58 25.83
CA ALA A 311 -12.81 30.04 25.74
C ALA A 311 -11.56 30.81 25.29
N ASP A 312 -10.37 30.31 25.63
CA ASP A 312 -9.08 30.86 25.19
C ASP A 312 -8.03 29.75 25.06
N ALA A 313 -7.45 29.59 23.88
CA ALA A 313 -6.23 28.80 23.68
C ALA A 313 -5.01 29.70 23.93
N ASN A 314 -4.10 29.28 24.81
CA ASN A 314 -3.03 30.15 25.33
C ASN A 314 -1.60 29.56 25.25
N PRO A 315 -1.14 29.04 24.09
CA PRO A 315 0.21 28.51 23.92
C PRO A 315 1.27 29.55 24.36
N LEU A 316 2.24 29.09 25.14
CA LEU A 316 3.34 29.90 25.71
C LEU A 316 2.85 31.09 26.56
N GLY A 317 1.64 30.98 27.16
CA GLY A 317 1.01 32.03 27.94
C GLY A 317 0.40 33.16 27.09
N ILE A 318 0.31 33.00 25.76
CA ILE A 318 -0.19 34.02 24.85
C ILE A 318 -1.60 33.65 24.38
N SER A 319 -2.60 34.39 24.85
CA SER A 319 -4.01 34.26 24.41
C SER A 319 -4.15 34.33 22.89
N ARG A 320 -4.86 33.36 22.32
CA ARG A 320 -5.21 33.24 20.89
C ARG A 320 -6.72 33.30 20.64
N GLY A 321 -7.52 33.38 21.70
CA GLY A 321 -8.97 33.41 21.66
C GLY A 321 -9.61 32.02 21.63
N PRO A 322 -10.94 31.95 21.48
CA PRO A 322 -11.69 30.71 21.60
C PRO A 322 -11.38 29.72 20.47
N ILE A 323 -11.43 28.43 20.82
CA ILE A 323 -11.19 27.31 19.90
C ILE A 323 -12.19 26.18 20.13
N HIS A 324 -12.43 25.39 19.08
CA HIS A 324 -13.08 24.09 19.15
C HIS A 324 -12.64 23.23 17.95
N GLY A 325 -12.87 21.92 18.02
CA GLY A 325 -12.65 21.02 16.89
C GLY A 325 -13.74 21.11 15.81
N ILE A 326 -13.61 20.36 14.72
CA ILE A 326 -14.55 20.40 13.60
C ILE A 326 -15.93 19.84 14.00
N ALA A 327 -15.99 18.77 14.77
CA ALA A 327 -17.22 18.18 15.30
C ALA A 327 -17.26 18.30 16.84
N PRO A 328 -17.46 19.50 17.40
CA PRO A 328 -17.22 19.75 18.82
C PRO A 328 -18.22 19.08 19.76
N ALA A 329 -19.35 18.56 19.27
CA ALA A 329 -20.29 17.73 20.02
C ALA A 329 -20.17 16.22 19.73
N ALA A 330 -19.24 15.79 18.86
CA ALA A 330 -18.93 14.37 18.69
C ALA A 330 -18.20 13.82 19.93
N GLN A 331 -18.37 12.52 20.17
CA GLN A 331 -17.68 11.79 21.24
C GLN A 331 -16.33 11.29 20.73
N VAL A 332 -15.37 11.15 21.62
CA VAL A 332 -14.00 10.73 21.31
C VAL A 332 -13.71 9.41 22.01
N SER A 333 -13.23 8.43 21.25
CA SER A 333 -12.59 7.20 21.76
C SER A 333 -11.14 7.18 21.33
N VAL A 334 -10.22 6.95 22.26
CA VAL A 334 -8.77 7.01 22.00
C VAL A 334 -8.15 5.62 22.04
N TYR A 335 -7.32 5.33 21.06
CA TYR A 335 -6.59 4.07 20.92
C TYR A 335 -5.12 4.45 20.75
N LYS A 336 -4.31 4.26 21.81
CA LYS A 336 -2.90 4.61 21.77
C LYS A 336 -2.11 3.51 21.07
N VAL A 337 -1.72 3.73 19.82
CA VAL A 337 -1.01 2.78 18.95
C VAL A 337 0.45 3.18 18.67
N CYS A 338 0.85 4.37 19.15
CA CYS A 338 2.16 4.95 18.95
C CYS A 338 2.85 5.24 20.28
N GLY A 339 4.16 5.03 20.32
CA GLY A 339 5.07 5.69 21.27
C GLY A 339 6.00 6.67 20.56
N VAL A 340 7.03 7.15 21.26
CA VAL A 340 7.95 8.19 20.74
C VAL A 340 8.67 7.82 19.42
N GLU A 341 9.02 6.54 19.21
CA GLU A 341 9.67 6.09 17.97
C GLU A 341 8.67 5.88 16.81
N GLY A 342 7.35 5.83 17.09
CA GLY A 342 6.26 5.65 16.13
C GLY A 342 5.30 4.51 16.48
N CYS A 343 4.55 4.03 15.48
CA CYS A 343 3.39 3.14 15.66
C CYS A 343 3.52 1.81 14.90
N PHE A 344 3.34 0.67 15.56
CA PHE A 344 3.43 -0.64 14.89
C PHE A 344 2.13 -0.98 14.12
N PRO A 345 2.19 -1.48 12.87
CA PRO A 345 1.06 -2.06 12.14
C PRO A 345 0.20 -3.05 12.91
N SER A 346 0.77 -3.94 13.74
CA SER A 346 -0.02 -4.89 14.54
C SER A 346 -0.92 -4.20 15.57
N ASP A 347 -0.29 -3.38 16.41
CA ASP A 347 -0.92 -2.51 17.42
C ASP A 347 -2.02 -1.65 16.77
N SER A 348 -1.72 -1.06 15.60
CA SER A 348 -2.65 -0.26 14.81
C SER A 348 -3.85 -1.07 14.29
N ALA A 349 -3.61 -2.26 13.72
CA ALA A 349 -4.67 -3.14 13.24
C ALA A 349 -5.56 -3.63 14.39
N GLN A 350 -5.00 -3.97 15.55
CA GLN A 350 -5.80 -4.37 16.72
C GLN A 350 -6.71 -3.22 17.18
N ALA A 351 -6.20 -1.99 17.22
CA ALA A 351 -6.98 -0.81 17.55
C ALA A 351 -8.12 -0.53 16.57
N VAL A 352 -7.92 -0.76 15.25
CA VAL A 352 -9.01 -0.68 14.26
C VAL A 352 -10.10 -1.70 14.58
N GLY A 353 -9.72 -2.93 14.91
CA GLY A 353 -10.65 -3.98 15.34
C GLY A 353 -11.46 -3.57 16.59
N ARG A 354 -10.80 -2.98 17.60
CA ARG A 354 -11.51 -2.46 18.78
C ARG A 354 -12.41 -1.28 18.42
N ALA A 355 -11.97 -0.35 17.58
CA ALA A 355 -12.76 0.81 17.17
C ALA A 355 -14.10 0.41 16.52
N ILE A 356 -14.09 -0.63 15.68
CA ILE A 356 -15.32 -1.23 15.11
C ILE A 356 -16.25 -1.73 16.22
N LEU A 357 -15.72 -2.47 17.20
CA LEU A 357 -16.50 -3.00 18.34
C LEU A 357 -17.01 -1.89 19.27
N ASP A 358 -16.25 -0.82 19.47
CA ASP A 358 -16.67 0.36 20.21
C ASP A 358 -17.65 1.25 19.42
N GLY A 359 -18.05 0.86 18.22
CA GLY A 359 -19.04 1.57 17.41
C GLY A 359 -18.57 2.95 16.97
N VAL A 360 -17.25 3.12 16.77
CA VAL A 360 -16.70 4.28 16.06
C VAL A 360 -17.34 4.37 14.67
N ARG A 361 -17.60 5.60 14.21
CA ARG A 361 -18.13 5.85 12.86
C ARG A 361 -17.10 6.49 11.92
N VAL A 362 -16.12 7.19 12.49
CA VAL A 362 -14.99 7.76 11.76
C VAL A 362 -13.70 7.48 12.53
N ILE A 363 -12.72 6.88 11.87
CA ILE A 363 -11.34 6.78 12.37
C ILE A 363 -10.53 7.93 11.77
N ASN A 364 -9.84 8.65 12.64
CA ASN A 364 -8.68 9.43 12.27
C ASN A 364 -7.43 8.57 12.45
N PHE A 365 -6.75 8.24 11.37
CA PHE A 365 -5.43 7.64 11.37
C PHE A 365 -4.44 8.71 10.93
N SER A 366 -3.59 9.16 11.85
CA SER A 366 -2.75 10.33 11.62
C SER A 366 -1.27 9.99 11.45
N ILE A 367 -1.07 8.84 10.83
CA ILE A 367 0.15 8.05 10.83
C ILE A 367 0.56 7.77 9.36
N SER A 368 1.81 7.41 9.07
CA SER A 368 2.28 7.02 7.74
C SER A 368 2.02 5.53 7.41
N GLY A 369 2.47 5.04 6.25
CA GLY A 369 2.37 3.63 5.84
C GLY A 369 1.51 3.39 4.58
N GLY A 370 0.98 2.17 4.41
CA GLY A 370 -0.09 1.89 3.43
C GLY A 370 0.29 2.05 1.95
N THR A 371 1.53 1.74 1.57
CA THR A 371 2.01 1.86 0.18
C THR A 371 1.60 0.68 -0.72
N ASP A 372 1.02 -0.37 -0.16
CA ASP A 372 0.38 -1.45 -0.92
C ASP A 372 -1.03 -1.70 -0.35
N PRO A 373 -2.09 -1.39 -1.11
CA PRO A 373 -3.47 -1.57 -0.66
C PRO A 373 -3.87 -2.99 -0.27
N TYR A 374 -3.28 -4.00 -0.91
CA TYR A 374 -3.76 -5.37 -0.79
C TYR A 374 -2.89 -6.20 0.15
N SER A 375 -1.62 -5.85 0.36
CA SER A 375 -0.77 -6.54 1.33
C SER A 375 -0.67 -5.86 2.71
N ASP A 376 -0.77 -4.53 2.84
CA ASP A 376 -0.51 -3.84 4.12
C ASP A 376 -1.54 -4.24 5.24
N PRO A 377 -1.09 -4.68 6.43
CA PRO A 377 -1.98 -5.14 7.51
C PRO A 377 -3.00 -4.11 7.97
N VAL A 378 -2.61 -2.82 7.99
CA VAL A 378 -3.45 -1.72 8.45
C VAL A 378 -4.43 -1.32 7.36
N GLU A 379 -4.01 -1.34 6.09
CA GLU A 379 -4.90 -1.12 4.94
C GLU A 379 -5.99 -2.19 4.84
N LEU A 380 -5.64 -3.46 5.05
CA LEU A 380 -6.61 -4.55 5.13
C LEU A 380 -7.55 -4.40 6.35
N ALA A 381 -7.04 -3.95 7.50
CA ALA A 381 -7.89 -3.61 8.64
C ALA A 381 -8.83 -2.41 8.33
N PHE A 382 -8.41 -1.45 7.50
CA PHE A 382 -9.26 -0.37 7.00
C PHE A 382 -10.31 -0.84 6.00
N LEU A 383 -10.05 -1.90 5.22
CA LEU A 383 -11.07 -2.54 4.39
C LEU A 383 -12.15 -3.19 5.24
N ASP A 384 -11.78 -3.88 6.32
CA ASP A 384 -12.69 -4.41 7.32
C ASP A 384 -13.49 -3.29 8.02
N ALA A 385 -12.84 -2.17 8.34
CA ALA A 385 -13.50 -0.99 8.90
C ALA A 385 -14.53 -0.40 7.92
N TYR A 386 -14.17 -0.24 6.64
CA TYR A 386 -15.06 0.22 5.58
C TYR A 386 -16.25 -0.72 5.41
N ALA A 387 -16.03 -2.05 5.39
CA ALA A 387 -17.07 -3.07 5.33
C ALA A 387 -18.01 -3.04 6.55
N ALA A 388 -17.49 -2.68 7.74
CA ALA A 388 -18.28 -2.44 8.94
C ALA A 388 -19.00 -1.07 8.95
N GLY A 389 -18.80 -0.24 7.92
CA GLY A 389 -19.40 1.08 7.78
C GLY A 389 -18.67 2.19 8.54
N VAL A 390 -17.38 2.03 8.84
CA VAL A 390 -16.52 3.05 9.45
C VAL A 390 -15.75 3.77 8.34
N LEU A 391 -15.76 5.10 8.32
CA LEU A 391 -14.91 5.87 7.41
C LEU A 391 -13.52 6.03 8.02
N VAL A 392 -12.47 5.76 7.24
CA VAL A 392 -11.07 6.03 7.62
C VAL A 392 -10.58 7.27 6.89
N SER A 393 -10.12 8.25 7.67
CA SER A 393 -9.37 9.41 7.18
C SER A 393 -7.90 9.20 7.53
N ALA A 394 -7.02 9.23 6.54
CA ALA A 394 -5.59 8.96 6.70
C ALA A 394 -4.71 10.07 6.08
N SER A 395 -3.52 10.28 6.63
CA SER A 395 -2.56 11.31 6.20
C SER A 395 -1.83 10.96 4.91
N ALA A 396 -1.80 11.85 3.92
CA ALA A 396 -1.11 11.58 2.67
C ALA A 396 0.42 11.37 2.78
N GLY A 397 1.07 11.68 3.90
CA GLY A 397 2.52 11.66 4.06
C GLY A 397 3.15 13.06 4.01
N ASN A 398 4.43 13.15 4.39
CA ASN A 398 5.14 14.42 4.59
C ASN A 398 6.43 14.56 3.75
N ASP A 399 6.60 13.70 2.74
CA ASP A 399 7.81 13.57 1.93
C ASP A 399 7.72 14.29 0.58
N GLY A 400 6.76 15.22 0.46
CA GLY A 400 6.62 16.11 -0.68
C GLY A 400 7.79 17.08 -0.87
N PRO A 401 7.85 17.78 -2.02
CA PRO A 401 6.81 17.88 -3.05
C PRO A 401 7.04 16.93 -4.24
N GLY A 402 7.88 15.90 -4.08
CA GLY A 402 8.17 14.93 -5.14
C GLY A 402 6.95 14.08 -5.51
N ALA A 403 6.82 13.70 -6.78
CA ALA A 403 5.80 12.76 -7.25
C ALA A 403 6.07 11.35 -6.70
N GLY A 404 5.01 10.56 -6.45
CA GLY A 404 5.13 9.18 -5.97
C GLY A 404 5.50 9.06 -4.49
N THR A 405 5.13 10.04 -3.68
CA THR A 405 5.46 10.12 -2.23
C THR A 405 4.25 9.90 -1.32
N VAL A 406 3.07 9.66 -1.89
CA VAL A 406 1.80 9.56 -1.16
C VAL A 406 1.60 8.20 -0.48
N ASN A 407 1.21 8.23 0.80
CA ASN A 407 0.83 7.09 1.63
C ASN A 407 -0.65 6.72 1.47
N HIS A 408 -1.05 5.58 2.04
CA HIS A 408 -2.43 5.06 2.04
C HIS A 408 -3.07 5.00 0.64
N LEU A 409 -2.55 4.11 -0.20
CA LEU A 409 -2.95 4.00 -1.60
C LEU A 409 -4.33 3.36 -1.80
N SER A 410 -4.92 2.80 -0.76
CA SER A 410 -6.18 2.06 -0.80
C SER A 410 -7.40 2.87 -1.25
N PRO A 411 -8.25 2.34 -2.14
CA PRO A 411 -9.41 3.06 -2.65
C PRO A 411 -10.52 3.24 -1.60
N TRP A 412 -10.56 2.40 -0.55
CA TRP A 412 -11.49 2.50 0.58
C TRP A 412 -11.11 3.55 1.64
N VAL A 413 -9.85 3.98 1.70
CA VAL A 413 -9.37 5.03 2.62
C VAL A 413 -9.55 6.42 2.01
N THR A 414 -9.86 7.43 2.84
CA THR A 414 -9.82 8.84 2.44
C THR A 414 -8.45 9.42 2.81
N THR A 415 -7.56 9.54 1.83
CA THR A 415 -6.18 10.01 1.99
C THR A 415 -6.11 11.52 1.82
N VAL A 416 -5.52 12.21 2.78
CA VAL A 416 -5.66 13.66 2.96
C VAL A 416 -4.33 14.40 2.87
N ALA A 417 -4.22 15.26 1.87
CA ALA A 417 -3.10 16.16 1.66
C ALA A 417 -3.21 17.45 2.49
N ALA A 418 -2.13 18.23 2.58
CA ALA A 418 -2.06 19.44 3.39
C ALA A 418 -2.02 20.71 2.54
N SER A 419 -2.92 21.65 2.84
CA SER A 419 -2.88 23.02 2.34
C SER A 419 -2.72 24.05 3.47
N THR A 420 -2.46 25.29 3.14
CA THR A 420 -2.56 26.42 4.07
C THR A 420 -4.01 26.74 4.41
N GLN A 421 -4.23 27.35 5.59
CA GLN A 421 -5.46 28.08 5.92
C GLN A 421 -5.29 29.58 5.72
N SER A 422 -6.41 30.33 5.73
CA SER A 422 -6.43 31.79 5.54
C SER A 422 -5.87 32.62 6.73
N ARG A 423 -5.13 32.00 7.65
CA ARG A 423 -4.64 32.60 8.89
C ARG A 423 -3.27 32.03 9.26
N THR A 424 -2.33 32.90 9.61
CA THR A 424 -1.05 32.54 10.24
C THR A 424 -0.89 33.22 11.61
N PHE A 425 0.23 32.96 12.28
CA PHE A 425 0.76 33.80 13.34
C PHE A 425 2.09 34.40 12.87
N GLN A 426 2.13 35.70 12.62
CA GLN A 426 3.26 36.37 11.97
C GLN A 426 3.98 37.32 12.94
N SER A 427 5.30 37.44 12.78
CA SER A 427 6.12 38.47 13.41
C SER A 427 6.80 39.35 12.35
N THR A 428 7.03 40.61 12.70
CA THR A 428 7.92 41.51 11.95
C THR A 428 9.25 41.58 12.69
N VAL A 429 10.33 41.25 12.00
CA VAL A 429 11.71 41.39 12.48
C VAL A 429 12.27 42.70 11.95
N THR A 430 12.63 43.61 12.85
CA THR A 430 13.28 44.88 12.54
C THR A 430 14.78 44.71 12.69
N LEU A 431 15.51 44.88 11.60
CA LEU A 431 16.96 44.80 11.52
C LEU A 431 17.57 46.19 11.65
N THR A 432 18.64 46.34 12.43
CA THR A 432 19.31 47.63 12.67
C THR A 432 20.81 47.45 12.66
N GLY A 433 21.51 48.29 11.91
CA GLY A 433 22.96 48.37 11.84
C GLY A 433 23.46 49.76 12.23
N ALA A 434 24.71 50.08 11.93
CA ALA A 434 25.30 51.37 12.31
C ALA A 434 24.65 52.58 11.61
N SER A 435 24.25 52.41 10.34
CA SER A 435 23.65 53.46 9.50
C SER A 435 22.53 52.94 8.58
N SER A 436 22.09 51.69 8.77
CA SER A 436 21.09 51.02 7.94
C SER A 436 20.01 50.33 8.78
N SER A 437 18.83 50.16 8.21
CA SER A 437 17.75 49.35 8.78
C SER A 437 16.99 48.63 7.67
N ALA A 438 16.37 47.51 8.02
CA ALA A 438 15.51 46.73 7.13
C ALA A 438 14.43 46.04 7.96
N THR A 439 13.38 45.53 7.31
CA THR A 439 12.39 44.67 7.97
C THR A 439 12.16 43.41 7.16
N VAL A 440 11.99 42.29 7.86
CA VAL A 440 11.61 41.00 7.27
C VAL A 440 10.44 40.41 8.07
N LYS A 441 9.68 39.50 7.47
CA LYS A 441 8.47 38.89 8.06
C LYS A 441 8.64 37.39 8.14
N GLY A 442 8.10 36.80 9.21
CA GLY A 442 8.17 35.35 9.41
C GLY A 442 7.04 34.82 10.27
N ALA A 443 6.92 33.50 10.32
CA ALA A 443 5.93 32.82 11.15
C ALA A 443 6.47 32.56 12.56
N THR A 444 5.61 32.69 13.57
CA THR A 444 5.90 32.31 14.96
C THR A 444 4.65 32.31 15.84
N ILE A 445 4.59 31.40 16.82
CA ILE A 445 3.63 31.45 17.94
C ILE A 445 4.22 32.12 19.20
N THR A 446 5.52 32.42 19.24
CA THR A 446 6.23 32.85 20.46
C THR A 446 6.03 34.32 20.82
N ALA A 447 6.48 34.69 22.02
CA ALA A 447 6.77 36.06 22.40
C ALA A 447 7.83 36.70 21.47
N GLY A 448 7.94 38.02 21.52
CA GLY A 448 8.92 38.79 20.76
C GLY A 448 10.18 39.15 21.57
N VAL A 449 11.18 39.70 20.89
CA VAL A 449 12.35 40.35 21.52
C VAL A 449 12.22 41.87 21.28
N ALA A 450 11.87 42.62 22.32
CA ALA A 450 11.48 44.02 22.20
C ALA A 450 12.67 44.99 21.98
N ALA A 451 13.80 44.74 22.63
CA ALA A 451 15.00 45.58 22.50
C ALA A 451 15.84 45.16 21.28
N PRO A 452 16.52 46.09 20.57
CA PRO A 452 17.48 45.74 19.54
C PRO A 452 18.68 44.96 20.11
N THR A 453 18.68 43.65 19.87
CA THR A 453 19.62 42.67 20.41
C THR A 453 20.60 42.20 19.33
N THR A 454 21.88 42.01 19.67
CA THR A 454 22.94 41.63 18.72
C THR A 454 22.61 40.34 17.98
N LEU A 455 22.69 40.36 16.65
CA LEU A 455 22.56 39.18 15.80
C LEU A 455 23.90 38.46 15.66
N VAL A 456 23.87 37.12 15.68
CA VAL A 456 25.02 36.28 15.33
C VAL A 456 24.59 35.09 14.46
N LEU A 457 25.43 34.72 13.50
CA LEU A 457 25.29 33.49 12.74
C LEU A 457 25.77 32.30 13.61
N ALA A 458 25.00 31.22 13.65
CA ALA A 458 25.42 30.00 14.35
C ALA A 458 26.63 29.31 13.71
N SER A 459 26.86 29.55 12.41
CA SER A 459 28.06 29.12 11.67
C SER A 459 29.33 29.85 12.10
N ALA A 460 29.26 30.93 12.88
CA ALA A 460 30.42 31.69 13.32
C ALA A 460 31.15 31.03 14.51
N PRO A 461 32.48 31.21 14.62
CA PRO A 461 33.22 30.85 15.84
C PRO A 461 32.70 31.61 17.08
N PRO A 462 32.75 31.01 18.29
CA PRO A 462 33.27 29.67 18.58
C PRO A 462 32.27 28.51 18.39
N TYR A 463 31.03 28.75 17.94
CA TYR A 463 30.01 27.70 17.88
C TYR A 463 30.12 26.80 16.64
N ASN A 464 30.38 27.40 15.46
CA ASN A 464 30.63 26.68 14.19
C ASN A 464 29.56 25.63 13.81
N ASN A 465 28.31 25.79 14.23
CA ASN A 465 27.20 24.87 13.94
C ASN A 465 26.04 25.65 13.32
N ALA A 466 26.07 25.82 12.00
CA ALA A 466 25.05 26.55 11.24
C ALA A 466 23.61 26.08 11.54
N GLY A 467 23.42 24.78 11.74
CA GLY A 467 22.12 24.18 12.03
C GLY A 467 21.67 24.25 13.50
N CYS A 468 22.52 24.66 14.44
CA CYS A 468 22.21 24.64 15.87
C CYS A 468 21.80 23.25 16.41
N THR A 469 22.35 22.18 15.84
CA THR A 469 21.94 20.78 16.10
C THR A 469 22.43 20.19 17.42
N THR A 470 23.42 20.80 18.07
CA THR A 470 23.99 20.34 19.35
C THR A 470 23.89 21.43 20.43
N PRO A 471 23.85 21.09 21.73
CA PRO A 471 23.80 22.09 22.81
C PRO A 471 24.90 23.15 22.72
N ALA A 472 24.53 24.43 22.82
CA ALA A 472 25.48 25.53 22.77
C ALA A 472 26.22 25.70 24.13
N PRO A 473 27.54 25.91 24.14
CA PRO A 473 28.30 26.12 25.37
C PRO A 473 27.73 27.27 26.23
N PRO A 474 27.55 27.09 27.55
CA PRO A 474 26.95 28.11 28.41
C PRO A 474 27.57 29.50 28.27
N GLY A 475 26.72 30.50 28.10
CA GLY A 475 27.11 31.91 28.02
C GLY A 475 27.56 32.42 26.64
N ILE A 476 27.85 31.55 25.66
CA ILE A 476 28.34 31.93 24.32
C ILE A 476 27.39 32.89 23.57
N PHE A 477 26.10 32.80 23.85
CA PHE A 477 25.02 33.57 23.24
C PHE A 477 24.30 34.54 24.20
N THR A 478 24.88 34.81 25.38
CA THR A 478 24.33 35.76 26.36
C THR A 478 23.86 37.07 25.71
N ASN A 479 22.56 37.36 25.79
CA ASN A 479 21.93 38.54 25.19
C ASN A 479 22.16 38.69 23.67
N LYS A 480 22.11 37.58 22.92
CA LYS A 480 22.18 37.57 21.45
C LYS A 480 20.96 36.88 20.84
N ILE A 481 20.62 37.26 19.61
CA ILE A 481 19.69 36.53 18.74
C ILE A 481 20.54 35.68 17.78
N VAL A 482 20.30 34.37 17.76
CA VAL A 482 21.08 33.41 16.95
C VAL A 482 20.34 33.09 15.66
N ILE A 483 21.02 33.22 14.52
CA ILE A 483 20.52 32.79 13.22
C ILE A 483 20.95 31.34 13.01
N CYS A 484 19.97 30.44 12.94
CA CYS A 484 20.15 29.01 12.72
C CYS A 484 19.56 28.62 11.37
N GLU A 485 20.25 27.79 10.60
CA GLU A 485 19.68 27.15 9.41
C GLU A 485 18.68 26.06 9.81
N ARG A 486 17.59 25.93 9.05
CA ARG A 486 16.60 24.87 9.26
C ARG A 486 17.14 23.50 8.82
N GLY A 487 16.71 22.48 9.54
CA GLY A 487 16.73 21.08 9.13
C GLY A 487 15.75 20.28 10.01
N PRO A 488 15.91 18.95 10.11
CA PRO A 488 15.17 18.11 11.07
C PRO A 488 15.31 18.61 12.52
N GLY A 489 14.32 18.33 13.37
CA GLY A 489 14.29 18.82 14.75
C GLY A 489 14.32 20.36 14.82
N ARG A 490 13.21 21.02 14.48
CA ARG A 490 13.14 22.49 14.47
C ARG A 490 13.20 23.09 15.88
N VAL A 491 12.48 22.48 16.82
CA VAL A 491 12.30 22.97 18.19
C VAL A 491 13.55 22.79 19.06
N ILE A 492 14.22 21.63 18.95
CA ILE A 492 15.46 21.32 19.68
C ILE A 492 16.61 22.31 19.36
N ARG A 493 16.62 22.91 18.16
CA ARG A 493 17.58 23.99 17.81
C ARG A 493 17.43 25.21 18.72
N GLY A 494 16.18 25.54 19.08
CA GLY A 494 15.88 26.55 20.10
C GLY A 494 16.40 26.13 21.47
N PHE A 495 16.08 24.92 21.93
CA PHE A 495 16.59 24.37 23.20
C PHE A 495 18.13 24.44 23.29
N ASN A 496 18.82 24.07 22.22
CA ASN A 496 20.28 24.08 22.13
C ASN A 496 20.88 25.48 22.27
N VAL A 497 20.38 26.49 21.55
CA VAL A 497 20.91 27.86 21.67
C VAL A 497 20.51 28.54 22.99
N ARG A 498 19.37 28.14 23.59
CA ARG A 498 18.95 28.58 24.93
C ARG A 498 19.97 28.23 26.00
N GLN A 499 20.55 27.02 25.95
CA GLN A 499 21.60 26.58 26.88
C GLN A 499 22.85 27.49 26.80
N GLY A 500 23.16 28.02 25.60
CA GLY A 500 24.19 29.03 25.39
C GLY A 500 23.84 30.44 25.89
N GLY A 501 22.64 30.68 26.42
CA GLY A 501 22.18 31.99 26.90
C GLY A 501 21.53 32.88 25.84
N ALA A 502 21.10 32.32 24.70
CA ALA A 502 20.44 33.09 23.64
C ALA A 502 19.11 33.73 24.10
N ALA A 503 18.89 34.97 23.67
CA ALA A 503 17.67 35.74 23.94
C ALA A 503 16.60 35.57 22.85
N GLY A 504 17.00 35.14 21.64
CA GLY A 504 16.11 34.91 20.50
C GLY A 504 16.74 33.98 19.46
N MET A 505 15.93 33.42 18.56
CA MET A 505 16.39 32.65 17.41
C MET A 505 15.68 33.11 16.13
N LEU A 506 16.42 33.19 15.01
CA LEU A 506 15.85 33.29 13.67
C LEU A 506 16.18 31.97 12.95
N LEU A 507 15.17 31.17 12.66
CA LEU A 507 15.33 29.91 11.94
C LEU A 507 15.08 30.16 10.45
N VAL A 508 16.10 29.97 9.61
CA VAL A 508 16.06 30.36 8.19
C VAL A 508 15.99 29.16 7.25
N ASN A 509 15.12 29.24 6.24
CA ASN A 509 15.10 28.29 5.14
C ASN A 509 16.15 28.70 4.08
N THR A 510 17.16 27.87 3.85
CA THR A 510 18.21 28.14 2.83
C THR A 510 17.69 27.98 1.39
N THR A 511 16.67 27.16 1.19
CA THR A 511 15.87 27.00 -0.04
C THR A 511 14.39 27.37 0.21
N PRO A 512 13.56 27.66 -0.81
CA PRO A 512 12.13 27.90 -0.59
C PRO A 512 11.42 26.68 0.01
N LEU A 513 10.87 26.83 1.22
CA LEU A 513 10.13 25.80 1.97
C LEU A 513 9.01 26.47 2.80
N ASP A 514 8.10 25.69 3.39
CA ASP A 514 7.13 26.21 4.36
C ASP A 514 7.84 26.88 5.56
N VAL A 515 7.20 27.84 6.24
CA VAL A 515 7.63 28.32 7.58
C VAL A 515 6.72 27.71 8.64
N MET A 516 7.17 27.55 9.88
CA MET A 516 6.38 26.91 10.94
C MET A 516 6.12 27.83 12.13
N THR A 517 5.22 27.40 13.01
CA THR A 517 4.79 28.14 14.22
C THR A 517 5.02 27.33 15.50
N ASP A 518 6.01 26.43 15.50
CA ASP A 518 6.23 25.46 16.57
C ASP A 518 6.38 26.12 17.96
N ASN A 519 6.06 25.39 19.03
CA ASN A 519 6.26 25.86 20.40
C ASN A 519 7.76 25.84 20.76
N HIS A 520 8.50 26.92 20.44
CA HIS A 520 9.92 27.01 20.76
C HIS A 520 10.19 27.36 22.24
N TRP A 521 11.31 26.83 22.74
CA TRP A 521 11.84 27.07 24.09
C TRP A 521 12.28 28.52 24.39
N LEU A 522 12.31 29.38 23.37
CA LEU A 522 12.64 30.81 23.47
C LEU A 522 12.01 31.58 22.28
N PRO A 523 11.93 32.92 22.32
CA PRO A 523 11.43 33.74 21.21
C PRO A 523 12.09 33.37 19.88
N THR A 524 11.30 32.89 18.92
CA THR A 524 11.82 32.34 17.65
C THR A 524 10.99 32.82 16.48
N VAL A 525 11.60 33.16 15.34
CA VAL A 525 10.87 33.46 14.08
C VAL A 525 11.40 32.58 12.95
N HIS A 526 10.50 31.94 12.20
CA HIS A 526 10.82 31.17 10.99
C HIS A 526 10.72 32.07 9.76
N LEU A 527 11.79 32.09 8.96
CA LEU A 527 11.89 32.92 7.75
C LEU A 527 12.05 32.03 6.51
N ASN A 528 11.30 32.34 5.45
CA ASN A 528 11.50 31.74 4.14
C ASN A 528 12.42 32.60 3.27
N LYS A 529 12.66 32.22 2.01
CA LYS A 529 13.06 33.16 0.95
C LYS A 529 11.83 33.92 0.45
N PRO A 530 11.95 35.21 0.06
CA PRO A 530 13.18 36.02 -0.03
C PRO A 530 13.65 36.68 1.28
N GLU A 531 12.88 36.60 2.37
CA GLU A 531 13.18 37.27 3.65
C GLU A 531 14.53 36.82 4.25
N THR A 532 14.87 35.55 4.10
CA THR A 532 16.16 34.97 4.50
C THR A 532 17.31 35.63 3.77
N ASP A 533 17.17 35.88 2.46
CA ASP A 533 18.23 36.49 1.67
C ASP A 533 18.42 37.97 2.06
N THR A 534 17.33 38.66 2.37
CA THR A 534 17.36 40.03 2.93
C THR A 534 18.05 40.06 4.30
N LEU A 535 17.74 39.11 5.20
CA LEU A 535 18.39 38.99 6.51
C LEU A 535 19.90 38.73 6.37
N LEU A 536 20.30 37.73 5.59
CA LEU A 536 21.70 37.33 5.46
C LEU A 536 22.54 38.42 4.77
N ALA A 537 22.00 39.08 3.74
CA ALA A 537 22.63 40.24 3.12
C ALA A 537 22.78 41.41 4.10
N PHE A 538 21.76 41.67 4.93
CA PHE A 538 21.84 42.73 5.96
C PHE A 538 22.91 42.45 7.01
N VAL A 539 23.03 41.20 7.47
CA VAL A 539 24.06 40.79 8.45
C VAL A 539 25.46 40.90 7.84
N ALA A 540 25.64 40.47 6.60
CA ALA A 540 26.91 40.60 5.87
C ALA A 540 27.31 42.08 5.66
N ALA A 541 26.35 42.97 5.42
CA ALA A 541 26.58 44.41 5.24
C ALA A 541 26.84 45.18 6.56
N ASN A 542 26.50 44.60 7.73
CA ASN A 542 26.66 45.24 9.05
C ASN A 542 27.48 44.38 10.02
N PRO A 543 28.72 43.99 9.68
CA PRO A 543 29.54 43.08 10.48
C PRO A 543 29.77 43.65 11.88
N GLY A 544 29.53 42.81 12.91
CA GLY A 544 29.69 43.18 14.32
C GLY A 544 28.70 44.23 14.86
N THR A 545 27.86 44.84 14.02
CA THR A 545 26.92 45.90 14.40
C THR A 545 25.45 45.54 14.15
N ALA A 546 25.17 44.47 13.40
CA ALA A 546 23.83 43.97 13.15
C ALA A 546 23.09 43.60 14.45
N LYS A 547 21.89 44.12 14.59
CA LYS A 547 20.94 43.84 15.67
C LYS A 547 19.56 43.53 15.09
N ALA A 548 18.75 42.80 15.85
CA ALA A 548 17.33 42.63 15.58
C ALA A 548 16.49 42.88 16.82
N SER A 549 15.28 43.37 16.61
CA SER A 549 14.13 43.17 17.50
C SER A 549 13.02 42.53 16.68
N PHE A 550 12.08 41.83 17.32
CA PHE A 550 10.93 41.27 16.62
C PHE A 550 9.69 41.21 17.49
N THR A 551 8.52 41.38 16.87
CA THR A 551 7.24 41.37 17.59
C THR A 551 6.90 39.96 18.06
N GLN A 552 6.02 39.86 19.06
CA GLN A 552 5.29 38.62 19.32
C GLN A 552 4.57 38.16 18.05
N GLY A 553 4.38 36.85 17.89
CA GLY A 553 3.54 36.30 16.83
C GLY A 553 2.09 36.77 16.97
N THR A 554 1.55 37.45 15.96
CA THR A 554 0.17 37.97 15.95
C THR A 554 -0.66 37.30 14.88
N LYS A 555 -1.95 37.08 15.18
CA LYS A 555 -2.92 36.52 14.22
C LYS A 555 -3.09 37.49 13.06
N THR A 556 -2.81 37.05 11.84
CA THR A 556 -3.03 37.83 10.61
C THR A 556 -3.59 36.95 9.50
N THR A 557 -4.20 37.58 8.50
CA THR A 557 -4.63 36.93 7.26
C THR A 557 -3.42 36.32 6.54
N TRP A 558 -3.60 35.14 5.98
CA TRP A 558 -2.62 34.42 5.16
C TRP A 558 -3.28 33.92 3.88
N GLN A 559 -2.48 33.53 2.88
CA GLN A 559 -3.01 32.89 1.68
C GLN A 559 -3.40 31.44 2.02
N GLY A 560 -4.70 31.15 2.04
CA GLY A 560 -5.23 29.79 2.10
C GLY A 560 -5.19 29.11 0.72
N ASP A 561 -5.53 27.82 0.68
CA ASP A 561 -5.57 27.02 -0.56
C ASP A 561 -4.20 26.89 -1.28
N VAL A 562 -3.08 27.03 -0.56
CA VAL A 562 -1.72 26.76 -1.06
C VAL A 562 -1.27 25.39 -0.57
N MET A 563 -0.86 24.48 -1.45
CA MET A 563 -0.29 23.19 -1.05
C MET A 563 1.01 23.39 -0.29
N THR A 564 1.17 22.70 0.84
CA THR A 564 2.44 22.80 1.60
C THR A 564 3.56 22.09 0.84
N THR A 565 4.79 22.55 1.02
CA THR A 565 5.95 21.92 0.38
C THR A 565 6.09 20.47 0.83
N PHE A 566 5.89 20.19 2.11
CA PHE A 566 5.99 18.83 2.66
C PHE A 566 4.86 17.88 2.22
N SER A 567 3.68 18.36 1.79
CA SER A 567 2.56 17.43 1.51
C SER A 567 2.97 16.46 0.41
N SER A 568 2.94 15.15 0.70
CA SER A 568 3.21 14.10 -0.28
C SER A 568 2.24 14.17 -1.48
N ARG A 569 2.67 13.63 -2.62
CA ARG A 569 2.01 13.75 -3.94
C ARG A 569 1.87 12.39 -4.63
N GLY A 570 0.83 12.25 -5.45
CA GLY A 570 0.68 11.12 -6.40
C GLY A 570 1.72 11.14 -7.54
N PRO A 571 1.68 10.17 -8.48
CA PRO A 571 0.75 9.03 -8.55
C PRO A 571 1.00 7.98 -7.46
N GLY A 572 0.03 7.10 -7.24
CA GLY A 572 0.10 6.00 -6.25
C GLY A 572 -0.42 4.67 -6.81
N GLY A 573 -0.07 4.33 -8.05
CA GLY A 573 -0.59 3.16 -8.75
C GLY A 573 -1.93 3.41 -9.45
N ASP A 574 -2.86 2.45 -9.34
CA ASP A 574 -4.12 2.45 -10.11
C ASP A 574 -5.15 3.48 -9.63
N PHE A 575 -5.05 3.99 -8.40
CA PHE A 575 -6.01 4.92 -7.81
C PHE A 575 -5.46 6.35 -7.75
N LEU A 576 -6.33 7.34 -7.97
CA LEU A 576 -5.95 8.74 -7.83
C LEU A 576 -5.75 9.06 -6.35
N LYS A 577 -4.52 9.43 -5.98
CA LYS A 577 -4.15 9.81 -4.61
C LYS A 577 -3.35 11.12 -4.64
N PRO A 578 -3.48 12.00 -3.62
CA PRO A 578 -4.42 11.94 -2.48
C PRO A 578 -5.89 12.05 -2.92
N ASP A 579 -6.86 11.74 -2.05
CA ASP A 579 -8.29 11.85 -2.37
C ASP A 579 -8.80 13.30 -2.19
N VAL A 580 -8.36 14.00 -1.14
CA VAL A 580 -8.68 15.40 -0.85
C VAL A 580 -7.48 16.14 -0.25
N THR A 581 -7.56 17.47 -0.18
CA THR A 581 -6.69 18.28 0.70
C THR A 581 -7.50 18.95 1.81
N ALA A 582 -6.87 19.22 2.95
CA ALA A 582 -7.44 20.04 4.01
C ALA A 582 -6.31 20.83 4.71
N PRO A 583 -6.63 21.79 5.60
CA PRO A 583 -5.60 22.64 6.19
C PRO A 583 -4.60 21.89 7.07
N GLY A 584 -3.31 22.13 6.84
CA GLY A 584 -2.19 21.45 7.49
C GLY A 584 -0.95 22.32 7.80
N LEU A 585 -1.01 23.66 7.62
CA LEU A 585 0.05 24.59 8.02
C LEU A 585 -0.36 25.69 9.05
N HIS A 586 0.39 25.78 10.16
CA HIS A 586 0.17 26.68 11.33
C HIS A 586 -1.05 26.35 12.19
N ILE A 587 -1.18 25.09 12.56
CA ILE A 587 -2.41 24.46 12.99
C ILE A 587 -2.25 24.38 14.55
N LEU A 588 -3.07 25.17 15.30
CA LEU A 588 -3.15 25.35 16.77
C LEU A 588 -4.23 24.49 17.49
N ALA A 589 -3.88 23.35 18.10
CA ALA A 589 -4.80 22.51 18.94
C ALA A 589 -4.24 22.24 20.34
N GLY A 590 -4.92 21.37 21.10
CA GLY A 590 -4.51 20.91 22.42
C GLY A 590 -3.32 19.95 22.38
N THR A 591 -2.41 20.03 23.36
CA THR A 591 -1.24 19.15 23.51
C THR A 591 -1.14 18.63 24.94
N THR A 592 -0.20 17.72 25.20
CA THR A 592 0.10 17.25 26.55
C THR A 592 0.99 18.26 27.30
N PRO A 593 0.71 18.57 28.57
CA PRO A 593 1.60 19.39 29.39
C PRO A 593 2.88 18.64 29.80
N THR A 594 2.93 17.32 29.65
CA THR A 594 4.07 16.46 30.05
C THR A 594 4.78 15.86 28.84
N LEU A 595 5.20 16.72 27.89
CA LEU A 595 5.98 16.30 26.72
C LEU A 595 7.25 15.56 27.16
N GLU A 596 7.44 14.36 26.60
CA GLU A 596 8.55 13.45 26.95
C GLU A 596 9.93 13.90 26.46
N ASP A 597 9.99 14.58 25.30
CA ASP A 597 11.25 15.02 24.68
C ASP A 597 11.27 16.53 24.35
N PRO A 598 12.41 17.23 24.50
CA PRO A 598 12.53 18.65 24.18
C PRO A 598 12.30 19.04 22.71
N THR A 599 12.20 18.09 21.77
CA THR A 599 11.76 18.33 20.39
C THR A 599 10.27 18.66 20.28
N GLY A 600 9.43 18.25 21.24
CA GLY A 600 8.02 18.63 21.27
C GLY A 600 7.81 20.11 21.66
N GLY A 601 8.65 20.62 22.55
CA GLY A 601 8.59 22.01 23.04
C GLY A 601 8.77 22.13 24.55
N PRO A 602 8.59 23.35 25.11
CA PRO A 602 8.60 23.54 26.55
C PRO A 602 7.41 22.82 27.19
N SER A 603 7.62 22.27 28.38
CA SER A 603 6.58 21.59 29.19
C SER A 603 5.51 22.57 29.71
N GLY A 604 4.43 22.02 30.28
CA GLY A 604 3.34 22.76 30.89
C GLY A 604 2.40 23.47 29.92
N GLN A 605 2.49 23.17 28.61
CA GLN A 605 1.61 23.74 27.60
C GLN A 605 0.38 22.86 27.42
N TYR A 606 -0.79 23.49 27.34
CA TYR A 606 -2.01 22.81 26.91
C TYR A 606 -2.28 23.01 25.42
N PHE A 607 -1.61 23.91 24.71
CA PHE A 607 -1.85 24.17 23.27
C PHE A 607 -0.53 24.32 22.48
N GLN A 608 -0.50 23.95 21.19
CA GLN A 608 0.70 24.07 20.34
C GLN A 608 0.46 24.39 18.85
N ALA A 609 1.44 25.06 18.22
CA ALA A 609 1.52 25.59 16.85
C ALA A 609 2.06 24.73 15.66
N ILE A 610 1.59 23.52 15.33
CA ILE A 610 2.33 22.59 14.42
C ILE A 610 1.80 22.44 12.96
N ALA A 611 2.44 21.61 12.13
CA ALA A 611 2.14 21.42 10.69
C ALA A 611 2.52 20.03 10.12
N GLY A 612 1.81 19.56 9.07
CA GLY A 612 1.86 18.18 8.53
C GLY A 612 0.56 17.73 7.84
N THR A 613 0.53 16.59 7.11
CA THR A 613 -0.70 16.03 6.47
C THR A 613 -1.64 15.32 7.43
N SER A 614 -1.16 14.85 8.56
CA SER A 614 -2.05 14.37 9.62
C SER A 614 -2.59 15.50 10.51
N MET A 615 -2.26 16.77 10.23
CA MET A 615 -3.10 17.91 10.60
C MET A 615 -4.38 17.93 9.77
N SER A 616 -4.24 17.65 8.47
CA SER A 616 -5.36 17.76 7.55
C SER A 616 -6.27 16.53 7.60
N SER A 617 -5.76 15.33 7.92
CA SER A 617 -6.60 14.15 8.19
C SER A 617 -7.72 14.37 9.23
N PRO A 618 -7.48 14.84 10.46
CA PRO A 618 -8.52 15.02 11.47
C PRO A 618 -9.51 16.15 11.14
N HIS A 619 -9.16 17.09 10.25
CA HIS A 619 -10.16 17.97 9.66
C HIS A 619 -11.21 17.18 8.87
N VAL A 620 -10.75 16.23 8.05
CA VAL A 620 -11.59 15.38 7.22
C VAL A 620 -12.34 14.36 8.07
N ALA A 621 -11.71 13.81 9.11
CA ALA A 621 -12.38 12.95 10.08
C ALA A 621 -13.53 13.68 10.81
N GLY A 622 -13.28 14.89 11.31
CA GLY A 622 -14.32 15.72 11.91
C GLY A 622 -15.38 16.18 10.90
N SER A 623 -14.98 16.46 9.66
CA SER A 623 -15.90 16.77 8.55
C SER A 623 -16.84 15.60 8.24
N ALA A 624 -16.31 14.37 8.18
CA ALA A 624 -17.10 13.16 8.03
C ALA A 624 -18.04 12.95 9.23
N ALA A 625 -17.60 13.23 10.46
CA ALA A 625 -18.44 13.13 11.64
C ALA A 625 -19.63 14.12 11.61
N LEU A 626 -19.44 15.33 11.07
CA LEU A 626 -20.54 16.27 10.82
C LEU A 626 -21.51 15.76 9.74
N ILE A 627 -21.00 15.16 8.67
CA ILE A 627 -21.83 14.61 7.59
C ILE A 627 -22.62 13.38 8.10
N PHE A 628 -22.03 12.49 8.90
CA PHE A 628 -22.74 11.39 9.55
C PHE A 628 -23.78 11.86 10.57
N ALA A 629 -23.52 12.95 11.32
CA ALA A 629 -24.53 13.53 12.21
C ALA A 629 -25.73 14.10 11.43
N LEU A 630 -25.50 14.61 10.21
CA LEU A 630 -26.55 15.10 9.31
C LEU A 630 -27.25 13.97 8.54
N HIS A 631 -26.53 12.90 8.20
CA HIS A 631 -26.99 11.75 7.40
C HIS A 631 -26.59 10.41 8.05
N PRO A 632 -27.25 9.99 9.15
CA PRO A 632 -26.79 8.84 9.95
C PRO A 632 -26.79 7.48 9.24
N THR A 633 -27.50 7.36 8.12
CA THR A 633 -27.65 6.12 7.35
C THR A 633 -26.72 6.01 6.14
N TRP A 634 -25.95 7.05 5.81
CA TRP A 634 -25.03 7.01 4.66
C TRP A 634 -23.88 6.04 4.89
N THR A 635 -23.36 5.45 3.82
CA THR A 635 -22.15 4.61 3.84
C THR A 635 -20.86 5.47 3.94
N PRO A 636 -19.71 4.86 4.27
CA PRO A 636 -18.41 5.54 4.16
C PRO A 636 -18.13 6.10 2.75
N GLY A 637 -18.45 5.33 1.69
CA GLY A 637 -18.24 5.77 0.31
C GLY A 637 -19.10 6.98 -0.06
N GLN A 638 -20.37 7.04 0.39
CA GLN A 638 -21.21 8.22 0.21
C GLN A 638 -20.64 9.48 0.89
N VAL A 639 -20.09 9.35 2.10
CA VAL A 639 -19.45 10.48 2.81
C VAL A 639 -18.14 10.89 2.15
N LYS A 640 -17.29 9.93 1.76
CA LYS A 640 -16.05 10.16 0.97
C LYS A 640 -16.37 10.91 -0.34
N SER A 641 -17.33 10.42 -1.11
CA SER A 641 -17.79 11.07 -2.34
C SER A 641 -18.34 12.47 -2.11
N ALA A 642 -19.09 12.72 -1.04
CA ALA A 642 -19.61 14.05 -0.73
C ALA A 642 -18.48 15.05 -0.42
N LEU A 643 -17.43 14.61 0.29
CA LEU A 643 -16.25 15.41 0.61
C LEU A 643 -15.42 15.72 -0.63
N GLU A 644 -15.17 14.74 -1.49
CA GLU A 644 -14.38 14.90 -2.73
C GLU A 644 -15.10 15.72 -3.79
N THR A 645 -16.30 15.27 -4.18
CA THR A 645 -16.97 15.78 -5.38
C THR A 645 -17.55 17.19 -5.23
N THR A 646 -17.58 17.72 -4.00
CA THR A 646 -18.01 19.10 -3.72
C THR A 646 -16.86 20.05 -3.35
N ALA A 647 -15.64 19.53 -3.24
CA ALA A 647 -14.47 20.27 -2.78
C ALA A 647 -14.11 21.51 -3.63
N LYS A 648 -13.28 22.39 -3.07
CA LYS A 648 -12.79 23.59 -3.75
C LYS A 648 -11.52 23.26 -4.54
N THR A 649 -11.61 23.29 -5.88
CA THR A 649 -10.48 22.98 -6.79
C THR A 649 -9.54 24.15 -7.07
N SER A 650 -9.84 25.37 -6.61
CA SER A 650 -8.97 26.54 -6.78
C SER A 650 -7.83 26.53 -5.75
N VAL A 651 -6.96 25.54 -5.88
CA VAL A 651 -5.78 25.30 -5.05
C VAL A 651 -4.53 25.56 -5.89
N VAL A 652 -3.47 26.10 -5.27
CA VAL A 652 -2.19 26.39 -5.93
C VAL A 652 -1.06 25.55 -5.32
N LYS A 653 0.01 25.29 -6.09
CA LYS A 653 1.23 24.64 -5.61
C LYS A 653 1.95 25.51 -4.57
N GLN A 654 2.99 24.98 -3.95
CA GLN A 654 3.77 25.61 -2.87
C GLN A 654 4.45 26.95 -3.21
N ASP A 655 4.44 27.38 -4.48
CA ASP A 655 4.85 28.73 -4.89
C ASP A 655 3.76 29.81 -4.68
N GLY A 656 2.55 29.41 -4.28
CA GLY A 656 1.42 30.31 -4.04
C GLY A 656 0.75 30.85 -5.31
N THR A 657 1.13 30.40 -6.51
CA THR A 657 0.65 31.00 -7.77
C THR A 657 0.32 30.00 -8.88
N THR A 658 1.12 28.94 -9.04
CA THR A 658 0.88 27.90 -10.06
C THR A 658 -0.32 27.06 -9.66
N PRO A 659 -1.33 26.84 -10.52
CA PRO A 659 -2.43 25.92 -10.22
C PRO A 659 -1.89 24.54 -9.84
N ALA A 660 -2.39 24.00 -8.73
CA ALA A 660 -2.12 22.63 -8.35
C ALA A 660 -2.89 21.65 -9.26
N ASP A 661 -2.44 20.41 -9.31
CA ASP A 661 -3.03 19.33 -10.09
C ASP A 661 -3.63 18.23 -9.18
N PRO A 662 -4.41 17.28 -9.73
CA PRO A 662 -5.04 16.22 -8.94
C PRO A 662 -4.09 15.35 -8.11
N PHE A 663 -2.80 15.21 -8.47
CA PHE A 663 -1.84 14.48 -7.63
C PHE A 663 -1.28 15.33 -6.48
N ASP A 664 -1.55 16.64 -6.46
CA ASP A 664 -1.33 17.46 -5.28
C ASP A 664 -2.52 17.43 -4.30
N PHE A 665 -3.77 17.55 -4.79
CA PHE A 665 -4.94 17.83 -3.94
C PHE A 665 -6.13 16.85 -4.07
N GLY A 666 -6.07 15.87 -4.95
CA GLY A 666 -7.18 14.94 -5.22
C GLY A 666 -8.40 15.63 -5.85
N GLY A 667 -9.55 15.55 -5.19
CA GLY A 667 -10.76 16.29 -5.51
C GLY A 667 -10.70 17.78 -5.14
N GLY A 668 -9.75 18.21 -4.32
CA GLY A 668 -9.57 19.61 -3.90
C GLY A 668 -9.72 19.81 -2.39
N ARG A 669 -9.82 21.06 -1.95
CA ARG A 669 -9.95 21.36 -0.51
C ARG A 669 -11.39 21.15 -0.02
N VAL A 670 -11.61 20.31 0.99
CA VAL A 670 -12.95 19.95 1.50
C VAL A 670 -13.85 21.16 1.80
N ASP A 671 -15.07 21.19 1.25
CA ASP A 671 -16.00 22.33 1.37
C ASP A 671 -17.34 21.92 2.00
N LEU A 672 -17.42 22.03 3.32
CA LEU A 672 -18.62 21.72 4.10
C LEU A 672 -19.79 22.67 3.85
N SER A 673 -19.60 23.79 3.14
CA SER A 673 -20.73 24.60 2.66
C SER A 673 -21.59 23.85 1.63
N LYS A 674 -21.02 22.82 0.99
CA LYS A 674 -21.67 21.97 -0.02
C LYS A 674 -21.74 20.50 0.39
N ALA A 675 -20.70 19.92 0.99
CA ALA A 675 -20.59 18.48 1.26
C ALA A 675 -21.73 17.90 2.12
N GLY A 676 -22.41 18.74 2.92
CA GLY A 676 -23.61 18.33 3.66
C GLY A 676 -24.90 18.17 2.83
N ASP A 677 -24.90 18.53 1.54
CA ASP A 677 -26.03 18.35 0.60
C ASP A 677 -25.52 18.28 -0.87
N PRO A 678 -24.78 17.22 -1.25
CA PRO A 678 -24.15 17.07 -2.56
C PRO A 678 -25.17 16.72 -3.68
N GLY A 679 -26.37 16.27 -3.32
CA GLY A 679 -27.41 15.89 -4.28
C GLY A 679 -27.24 14.48 -4.83
N LEU A 680 -26.10 14.21 -5.44
CA LEU A 680 -25.68 12.88 -5.86
C LEU A 680 -24.46 12.43 -5.05
N THR A 681 -24.36 11.12 -4.82
CA THR A 681 -23.17 10.46 -4.27
C THR A 681 -22.74 9.31 -5.17
N ILE A 682 -21.45 9.02 -5.16
CA ILE A 682 -20.83 7.87 -5.80
C ILE A 682 -20.39 6.93 -4.68
N ASP A 683 -20.78 5.66 -4.73
CA ASP A 683 -20.58 4.70 -3.64
C ASP A 683 -20.12 3.35 -4.18
N GLU A 684 -19.23 2.68 -3.44
CA GLU A 684 -18.61 1.42 -3.84
C GLU A 684 -18.64 0.43 -2.66
N THR A 685 -18.58 -0.86 -2.97
CA THR A 685 -18.68 -1.94 -1.98
C THR A 685 -17.30 -2.53 -1.68
N ALA A 686 -17.05 -2.89 -0.41
CA ALA A 686 -15.86 -3.65 -0.02
C ALA A 686 -15.70 -4.95 -0.84
N ALA A 687 -16.81 -5.58 -1.24
CA ALA A 687 -16.81 -6.75 -2.10
C ALA A 687 -16.20 -6.50 -3.48
N ASN A 688 -16.45 -5.35 -4.09
CA ASN A 688 -15.88 -4.99 -5.39
C ASN A 688 -14.41 -4.59 -5.27
N PHE A 689 -14.01 -3.98 -4.14
CA PHE A 689 -12.59 -3.74 -3.87
C PHE A 689 -11.79 -5.04 -3.77
N VAL A 690 -12.29 -6.07 -3.08
CA VAL A 690 -11.66 -7.40 -3.09
C VAL A 690 -11.65 -8.00 -4.49
N ALA A 691 -12.78 -8.00 -5.22
CA ALA A 691 -12.82 -8.58 -6.57
C ALA A 691 -11.87 -7.88 -7.58
N ALA A 692 -11.63 -6.58 -7.40
CA ALA A 692 -10.75 -5.79 -8.24
C ALA A 692 -9.26 -6.08 -8.03
N GLU A 693 -8.87 -6.81 -6.98
CA GLU A 693 -7.51 -7.32 -6.79
C GLU A 693 -7.10 -8.19 -7.99
N THR A 694 -7.90 -9.23 -8.30
CA THR A 694 -7.69 -10.12 -9.46
C THR A 694 -8.07 -9.53 -10.84
N ASP A 695 -8.73 -8.37 -10.90
CA ASP A 695 -9.18 -7.74 -12.15
C ASP A 695 -8.57 -6.34 -12.35
N SER A 696 -7.24 -6.31 -12.47
CA SER A 696 -6.47 -5.07 -12.67
C SER A 696 -6.91 -4.27 -13.91
N LEU A 697 -7.30 -4.96 -14.98
CA LEU A 697 -7.72 -4.34 -16.24
C LEU A 697 -9.01 -3.51 -16.09
N ASN A 698 -9.91 -3.89 -15.17
CA ASN A 698 -11.16 -3.19 -14.93
C ASN A 698 -11.18 -2.34 -13.64
N ARG A 699 -10.08 -2.23 -12.88
CA ARG A 699 -9.97 -1.33 -11.70
C ARG A 699 -10.46 0.10 -11.96
N ILE A 700 -10.25 0.63 -13.16
CA ILE A 700 -10.74 1.96 -13.59
C ILE A 700 -12.27 2.12 -13.52
N ASP A 701 -13.04 1.03 -13.64
CA ASP A 701 -14.51 0.99 -13.55
C ASP A 701 -15.04 0.90 -12.10
N LEU A 702 -14.18 0.75 -11.08
CA LEU A 702 -14.58 0.92 -9.68
C LEU A 702 -15.26 2.28 -9.48
N ASN A 703 -16.35 2.28 -8.71
CA ASN A 703 -17.24 3.42 -8.58
C ASN A 703 -16.67 4.47 -7.62
N LEU A 704 -15.56 5.08 -8.01
CA LEU A 704 -14.82 6.05 -7.22
C LEU A 704 -15.13 7.50 -7.64
N PRO A 705 -15.12 8.47 -6.69
CA PRO A 705 -15.24 9.91 -6.96
C PRO A 705 -14.09 10.56 -7.77
N SER A 706 -13.20 9.75 -8.35
CA SER A 706 -12.09 10.16 -9.22
C SER A 706 -11.93 9.18 -10.40
N VAL A 707 -11.13 9.54 -11.42
CA VAL A 707 -10.73 8.62 -12.51
C VAL A 707 -9.20 8.67 -12.65
N ASN A 708 -8.57 7.51 -12.66
CA ASN A 708 -7.15 7.36 -12.95
C ASN A 708 -6.95 6.30 -14.04
N ALA A 709 -6.07 6.57 -15.01
CA ALA A 709 -5.74 5.66 -16.10
C ALA A 709 -4.22 5.64 -16.32
N PRO A 710 -3.45 4.88 -15.53
CA PRO A 710 -1.99 4.77 -15.69
C PRO A 710 -1.57 4.08 -17.00
N VAL A 711 -2.52 3.44 -17.69
CA VAL A 711 -2.42 3.01 -19.09
C VAL A 711 -3.63 3.57 -19.84
N MET A 712 -3.41 4.56 -20.71
CA MET A 712 -4.44 5.16 -21.56
C MET A 712 -4.00 4.98 -23.02
N PRO A 713 -4.54 3.98 -23.74
CA PRO A 713 -3.99 3.54 -25.03
C PRO A 713 -4.35 4.43 -26.23
N GLY A 714 -5.15 5.48 -26.01
CA GLY A 714 -5.60 6.42 -27.04
C GLY A 714 -7.06 6.80 -26.83
N VAL A 715 -7.92 5.80 -26.58
CA VAL A 715 -9.26 5.98 -26.01
C VAL A 715 -9.47 4.99 -24.87
N ILE A 716 -9.97 5.47 -23.72
CA ILE A 716 -10.42 4.63 -22.61
C ILE A 716 -11.80 5.09 -22.12
N THR A 717 -12.55 4.19 -21.50
CA THR A 717 -13.84 4.51 -20.87
C THR A 717 -13.87 4.02 -19.42
N ALA A 718 -14.28 4.90 -18.52
CA ALA A 718 -14.54 4.62 -17.11
C ALA A 718 -16.03 4.80 -16.80
N LYS A 719 -16.65 3.89 -16.06
CA LYS A 719 -18.07 3.96 -15.66
C LYS A 719 -18.23 4.53 -14.26
N ARG A 720 -19.19 5.44 -14.06
CA ARG A 720 -19.55 5.94 -12.73
C ARG A 720 -21.06 5.89 -12.53
N THR A 721 -21.49 5.36 -11.39
CA THR A 721 -22.90 5.25 -10.98
C THR A 721 -23.18 6.24 -9.86
N LEU A 722 -23.97 7.26 -10.18
CA LEU A 722 -24.33 8.35 -9.28
C LEU A 722 -25.73 8.09 -8.71
N THR A 723 -25.87 8.12 -7.39
CA THR A 723 -27.13 7.89 -6.67
C THR A 723 -27.66 9.19 -6.08
N ASN A 724 -28.94 9.50 -6.32
CA ASN A 724 -29.59 10.69 -5.75
C ASN A 724 -30.01 10.44 -4.29
N VAL A 725 -29.38 11.19 -3.38
CA VAL A 725 -29.56 11.10 -1.92
C VAL A 725 -30.56 12.13 -1.36
N THR A 726 -31.31 12.83 -2.23
CA THR A 726 -32.31 13.83 -1.84
C THR A 726 -33.74 13.32 -1.99
N ASP A 727 -34.68 14.08 -1.43
CA ASP A 727 -36.14 13.90 -1.56
C ASP A 727 -36.70 14.39 -2.92
N LYS A 728 -35.87 14.99 -3.79
CA LYS A 728 -36.29 15.63 -5.03
C LYS A 728 -35.68 14.97 -6.26
N THR A 729 -36.40 15.02 -7.38
CA THR A 729 -35.83 14.66 -8.68
C THR A 729 -34.81 15.73 -9.09
N LEU A 730 -33.57 15.31 -9.36
CA LEU A 730 -32.47 16.21 -9.76
C LEU A 730 -32.14 15.99 -11.24
N ALA A 731 -31.84 17.06 -11.96
CA ALA A 731 -31.37 17.02 -13.34
C ALA A 731 -29.99 17.67 -13.46
N TYR A 732 -29.14 17.10 -14.31
CA TYR A 732 -27.73 17.46 -14.44
C TYR A 732 -27.28 17.51 -15.90
N VAL A 733 -26.31 18.39 -16.18
CA VAL A 733 -25.53 18.43 -17.42
C VAL A 733 -24.07 18.13 -17.10
N ALA A 734 -23.49 17.17 -17.80
CA ALA A 734 -22.13 16.70 -17.61
C ALA A 734 -21.18 17.29 -18.67
N THR A 735 -19.99 17.73 -18.26
CA THR A 735 -18.96 18.28 -19.16
C THR A 735 -17.56 17.87 -18.71
N GLY A 736 -16.67 17.59 -19.66
CA GLY A 736 -15.26 17.31 -19.41
C GLY A 736 -14.34 18.46 -19.78
N LYS A 737 -13.20 18.57 -19.10
CA LYS A 737 -12.09 19.49 -19.39
C LYS A 737 -10.77 18.74 -19.28
N THR A 738 -9.81 19.02 -20.17
CA THR A 738 -8.46 18.44 -20.16
C THR A 738 -7.53 19.31 -21.03
N VAL A 739 -6.28 18.87 -21.21
CA VAL A 739 -5.26 19.53 -22.04
C VAL A 739 -5.62 19.51 -23.53
N ALA A 740 -5.03 20.42 -24.31
CA ALA A 740 -5.15 20.39 -25.77
C ALA A 740 -4.54 19.08 -26.33
N GLY A 741 -5.16 18.49 -27.35
CA GLY A 741 -4.82 17.14 -27.86
C GLY A 741 -5.59 16.01 -27.17
N ALA A 742 -6.32 16.30 -26.09
CA ALA A 742 -7.23 15.37 -25.42
C ALA A 742 -8.67 15.89 -25.38
N SER A 743 -9.61 14.98 -25.13
CA SER A 743 -11.00 15.29 -24.83
C SER A 743 -11.56 14.34 -23.77
N ILE A 744 -12.51 14.82 -22.98
CA ILE A 744 -13.26 14.03 -21.99
C ILE A 744 -14.75 14.26 -22.26
N VAL A 745 -15.48 13.19 -22.57
CA VAL A 745 -16.90 13.21 -22.92
C VAL A 745 -17.67 12.32 -21.94
N VAL A 746 -18.80 12.81 -21.43
CA VAL A 746 -19.67 12.04 -20.53
C VAL A 746 -20.94 11.66 -21.25
N LEU A 747 -21.31 10.37 -21.18
CA LEU A 747 -22.48 9.81 -21.84
C LEU A 747 -23.41 9.13 -20.81
N PRO A 748 -24.70 9.50 -20.72
CA PRO A 748 -25.34 10.63 -21.42
C PRO A 748 -24.83 11.99 -20.91
N PRO A 749 -24.75 13.03 -21.76
CA PRO A 749 -24.26 14.36 -21.39
C PRO A 749 -25.28 15.17 -20.57
N ALA A 750 -26.53 14.72 -20.49
CA ALA A 750 -27.53 15.25 -19.58
C ALA A 750 -28.43 14.11 -19.09
N PHE A 751 -28.83 14.15 -17.82
CA PHE A 751 -29.63 13.09 -17.20
C PHE A 751 -30.49 13.63 -16.06
N THR A 752 -31.46 12.81 -15.64
CA THR A 752 -32.38 13.11 -14.53
C THR A 752 -32.48 11.90 -13.62
N VAL A 753 -32.32 12.11 -12.31
CA VAL A 753 -32.28 11.06 -11.29
C VAL A 753 -33.38 11.30 -10.27
N ARG A 754 -34.28 10.34 -10.09
CA ARG A 754 -35.34 10.38 -9.07
C ARG A 754 -34.77 10.13 -7.66
N PRO A 755 -35.47 10.53 -6.58
CA PRO A 755 -35.07 10.22 -5.20
C PRO A 755 -34.74 8.74 -4.99
N GLY A 756 -33.60 8.45 -4.35
CA GLY A 756 -33.16 7.08 -4.07
C GLY A 756 -32.97 6.19 -5.30
N LYS A 757 -32.75 6.78 -6.48
CA LYS A 757 -32.38 6.08 -7.72
C LYS A 757 -31.00 6.49 -8.18
N SER A 758 -30.45 5.70 -9.09
CA SER A 758 -29.10 5.88 -9.61
C SER A 758 -29.10 5.98 -11.12
N VAL A 759 -28.04 6.58 -11.67
CA VAL A 759 -27.74 6.63 -13.09
C VAL A 759 -26.28 6.26 -13.30
N THR A 760 -26.00 5.40 -14.28
CA THR A 760 -24.64 5.11 -14.71
C THR A 760 -24.29 5.98 -15.90
N VAL A 761 -23.14 6.63 -15.85
CA VAL A 761 -22.55 7.40 -16.93
C VAL A 761 -21.22 6.79 -17.36
N SER A 762 -20.91 6.88 -18.64
CA SER A 762 -19.60 6.53 -19.22
C SER A 762 -18.79 7.80 -19.42
N ILE A 763 -17.61 7.86 -18.82
CA ILE A 763 -16.60 8.91 -19.01
C ILE A 763 -15.60 8.38 -20.05
N VAL A 764 -15.70 8.89 -21.28
CA VAL A 764 -14.81 8.56 -22.38
C VAL A 764 -13.67 9.58 -22.42
N ILE A 765 -12.44 9.10 -22.31
CA ILE A 765 -11.22 9.91 -22.42
C ILE A 765 -10.56 9.53 -23.74
N THR A 766 -10.29 10.52 -24.59
CA THR A 766 -9.69 10.34 -25.92
C THR A 766 -8.52 11.28 -26.06
N ALA A 767 -7.29 10.76 -26.21
CA ALA A 767 -6.09 11.58 -26.43
C ALA A 767 -5.04 10.90 -27.35
N PRO A 768 -5.38 10.62 -28.61
CA PRO A 768 -4.48 9.98 -29.56
C PRO A 768 -3.39 10.92 -30.11
N GLU A 769 -3.50 12.24 -29.91
CA GLU A 769 -2.50 13.22 -30.35
C GLU A 769 -1.50 13.62 -29.24
N LEU A 770 -1.61 13.05 -28.04
CA LEU A 770 -0.69 13.32 -26.94
C LEU A 770 0.57 12.44 -27.02
N ALA A 771 1.67 12.92 -26.46
CA ALA A 771 2.93 12.20 -26.46
C ALA A 771 2.86 10.97 -25.53
N GLU A 772 3.41 9.84 -26.00
CA GLU A 772 3.49 8.64 -25.18
C GLU A 772 4.40 8.83 -23.95
N GLY A 773 4.04 8.20 -22.85
CA GLY A 773 4.68 8.34 -21.54
C GLY A 773 4.29 9.62 -20.78
N GLY A 774 3.57 10.56 -21.43
CA GLY A 774 3.15 11.80 -20.79
C GLY A 774 2.07 11.61 -19.73
N GLN A 775 2.28 12.19 -18.54
CA GLN A 775 1.25 12.33 -17.50
C GLN A 775 0.37 13.54 -17.79
N TYR A 776 -0.94 13.34 -17.79
CA TYR A 776 -1.94 14.35 -18.11
C TYR A 776 -3.09 14.35 -17.10
N PHE A 777 -3.84 15.45 -17.09
CA PHE A 777 -4.92 15.69 -16.14
C PHE A 777 -6.16 16.28 -16.82
N GLY A 778 -7.30 16.15 -16.12
CA GLY A 778 -8.58 16.69 -16.52
C GLY A 778 -9.58 16.70 -15.37
N GLN A 779 -10.81 17.09 -15.67
CA GLN A 779 -11.90 17.15 -14.71
C GLN A 779 -13.24 16.93 -15.41
N VAL A 780 -14.07 16.04 -14.84
CA VAL A 780 -15.50 15.94 -15.16
C VAL A 780 -16.28 16.86 -14.23
N ASN A 781 -17.31 17.53 -14.74
CA ASN A 781 -18.16 18.46 -14.01
C ASN A 781 -19.63 18.08 -14.26
N PHE A 782 -20.41 17.87 -13.20
CA PHE A 782 -21.85 17.68 -13.24
C PHE A 782 -22.52 18.93 -12.70
N LYS A 783 -23.06 19.76 -13.59
CA LYS A 783 -23.76 20.99 -13.24
C LYS A 783 -25.25 20.73 -13.02
N GLN A 784 -25.80 21.14 -11.87
CA GLN A 784 -27.22 20.96 -11.59
C GLN A 784 -28.06 21.93 -12.44
N VAL A 785 -29.09 21.42 -13.12
CA VAL A 785 -30.05 22.24 -13.85
C VAL A 785 -31.00 22.90 -12.84
N GLY A 786 -31.03 24.23 -12.82
CA GLY A 786 -31.94 25.01 -11.96
C GLY A 786 -31.61 24.96 -10.46
N GLY A 787 -30.39 24.56 -10.08
CA GLY A 787 -29.94 24.51 -8.69
C GLY A 787 -28.46 24.82 -8.54
N ASN A 788 -27.87 24.43 -7.40
CA ASN A 788 -26.51 24.79 -6.98
C ASN A 788 -25.67 23.59 -6.48
N ARG A 789 -26.17 22.36 -6.61
CA ARG A 789 -25.46 21.13 -6.23
C ARG A 789 -24.51 20.66 -7.33
N ASP A 790 -23.61 21.54 -7.74
CA ASP A 790 -22.60 21.27 -8.76
C ASP A 790 -21.51 20.35 -8.18
N LEU A 791 -21.15 19.32 -8.93
CA LEU A 791 -20.15 18.32 -8.55
C LEU A 791 -19.02 18.24 -9.59
N HIS A 792 -17.85 17.76 -9.18
CA HIS A 792 -16.74 17.44 -10.09
C HIS A 792 -16.00 16.17 -9.67
N LEU A 793 -15.33 15.52 -10.63
CA LEU A 793 -14.45 14.38 -10.42
C LEU A 793 -13.10 14.73 -11.07
N PRO A 794 -11.96 14.63 -10.36
CA PRO A 794 -10.64 14.75 -10.96
C PRO A 794 -10.35 13.57 -11.90
N VAL A 795 -9.58 13.82 -12.95
CA VAL A 795 -9.13 12.81 -13.91
C VAL A 795 -7.61 12.90 -14.07
N ALA A 796 -6.91 11.79 -13.95
CA ALA A 796 -5.50 11.63 -14.28
C ALA A 796 -5.31 10.49 -15.27
N PHE A 797 -4.39 10.63 -16.23
CA PHE A 797 -4.10 9.57 -17.20
C PHE A 797 -2.70 9.69 -17.81
N VAL A 798 -2.11 8.56 -18.19
CA VAL A 798 -0.84 8.49 -18.92
C VAL A 798 -1.11 7.95 -20.33
N ARG A 799 -0.77 8.70 -21.39
CA ARG A 799 -0.86 8.17 -22.76
C ARG A 799 0.20 7.07 -22.90
N LYS A 800 -0.24 5.83 -22.99
CA LYS A 800 0.61 4.63 -23.01
C LYS A 800 -0.18 3.47 -23.57
N GLU A 801 0.40 2.72 -24.50
CA GLU A 801 -0.27 1.57 -25.09
C GLU A 801 -0.43 0.39 -24.09
N GLY A 802 -1.42 -0.46 -24.37
CA GLY A 802 -1.63 -1.71 -23.62
C GLY A 802 -0.72 -2.85 -24.10
N ALA A 803 -0.97 -4.06 -23.61
CA ALA A 803 -0.17 -5.24 -23.96
C ALA A 803 -0.39 -5.77 -25.40
N VAL A 804 -1.20 -5.08 -26.21
CA VAL A 804 -1.36 -5.29 -27.66
C VAL A 804 -1.11 -3.96 -28.37
N PRO A 805 0.17 -3.59 -28.58
CA PRO A 805 0.56 -2.32 -29.18
C PRO A 805 0.29 -2.25 -30.69
N VAL A 806 0.32 -1.02 -31.21
CA VAL A 806 0.16 -0.67 -32.63
C VAL A 806 1.35 0.14 -33.10
N ASP A 807 2.10 -0.38 -34.06
CA ASP A 807 3.04 0.41 -34.86
C ASP A 807 2.33 0.92 -36.12
N GLN A 808 2.41 2.22 -36.40
CA GLN A 808 2.01 2.78 -37.69
C GLN A 808 3.13 3.67 -38.25
N THR A 809 3.42 3.54 -39.56
CA THR A 809 4.39 4.40 -40.26
C THR A 809 3.94 4.73 -41.69
N CYS A 810 3.69 6.01 -41.97
CA CYS A 810 3.39 6.55 -43.30
C CYS A 810 4.60 7.25 -43.94
N ALA A 811 5.17 6.66 -45.00
CA ALA A 811 6.35 7.20 -45.69
C ALA A 811 6.15 7.34 -47.22
N PRO A 812 6.55 8.48 -47.84
CA PRO A 812 6.98 9.73 -47.20
C PRO A 812 5.80 10.48 -46.55
N SER A 813 6.07 11.28 -45.52
CA SER A 813 5.08 12.12 -44.83
C SER A 813 4.71 13.39 -45.60
N THR A 814 5.30 13.64 -46.77
CA THR A 814 4.95 14.73 -47.69
C THR A 814 4.85 14.19 -49.11
N ILE A 815 3.73 14.48 -49.79
CA ILE A 815 3.43 13.95 -51.13
C ILE A 815 2.84 15.02 -52.06
N PRO A 816 3.22 15.05 -53.36
CA PRO A 816 2.53 15.86 -54.36
C PRO A 816 1.05 15.49 -54.51
N ARG A 817 0.20 16.49 -54.71
CA ARG A 817 -1.23 16.31 -54.97
C ARG A 817 -1.48 15.52 -56.26
N ASN A 818 -2.36 14.53 -56.19
CA ASN A 818 -2.81 13.63 -57.25
C ASN A 818 -1.73 12.72 -57.88
N SER A 819 -0.44 13.04 -57.77
CA SER A 819 0.67 12.26 -58.35
C SER A 819 1.60 11.62 -57.32
N GLY A 820 1.56 12.06 -56.06
CA GLY A 820 2.31 11.48 -54.95
C GLY A 820 1.54 10.38 -54.20
N GLU A 821 2.29 9.41 -53.69
CA GLU A 821 1.79 8.30 -52.87
C GLU A 821 2.66 8.16 -51.61
N SER A 822 2.01 7.94 -50.47
CA SER A 822 2.62 7.57 -49.20
C SER A 822 2.20 6.13 -48.89
N VAL A 823 3.13 5.29 -48.43
CA VAL A 823 2.82 3.93 -47.99
C VAL A 823 2.75 3.95 -46.46
N CYS A 824 1.56 3.70 -45.95
CA CYS A 824 1.30 3.54 -44.53
C CYS A 824 1.31 2.05 -44.18
N THR A 825 2.27 1.62 -43.38
CA THR A 825 2.31 0.26 -42.82
C THR A 825 1.75 0.29 -41.41
N VAL A 826 0.80 -0.59 -41.13
CA VAL A 826 0.26 -0.85 -39.78
C VAL A 826 0.72 -2.23 -39.36
N THR A 827 1.24 -2.36 -38.15
CA THR A 827 1.55 -3.65 -37.50
C THR A 827 0.94 -3.65 -36.11
N VAL A 828 0.04 -4.60 -35.85
CA VAL A 828 -0.47 -4.88 -34.49
C VAL A 828 0.23 -6.12 -33.98
N GLN A 829 0.78 -6.08 -32.77
CA GLN A 829 1.53 -7.20 -32.18
C GLN A 829 0.83 -7.71 -30.93
N ASN A 830 0.63 -9.01 -30.81
CA ASN A 830 0.19 -9.60 -29.54
C ASN A 830 1.39 -9.88 -28.64
N SER A 831 1.57 -9.13 -27.55
CA SER A 831 2.60 -9.45 -26.55
C SER A 831 2.06 -10.26 -25.35
N THR A 832 0.78 -10.64 -25.40
CA THR A 832 0.09 -11.40 -24.34
C THR A 832 0.18 -12.92 -24.54
N LEU A 833 -0.15 -13.65 -23.46
CA LEU A 833 -0.11 -15.13 -23.40
C LEU A 833 -1.41 -15.78 -23.87
N ALA A 834 -2.41 -14.97 -24.18
CA ALA A 834 -3.68 -15.41 -24.72
C ALA A 834 -3.76 -15.01 -26.19
N ASP A 835 -4.53 -15.77 -26.97
CA ASP A 835 -4.92 -15.34 -28.31
C ASP A 835 -5.67 -14.00 -28.21
N ALA A 836 -5.18 -13.00 -28.93
CA ALA A 836 -5.80 -11.68 -28.98
C ALA A 836 -6.69 -11.60 -30.22
N GLU A 837 -8.01 -11.64 -30.04
CA GLU A 837 -8.92 -11.20 -31.10
C GLU A 837 -8.73 -9.69 -31.30
N VAL A 838 -8.09 -9.31 -32.40
CA VAL A 838 -7.81 -7.92 -32.76
C VAL A 838 -8.71 -7.50 -33.90
N THR A 839 -9.39 -6.38 -33.71
CA THR A 839 -10.03 -5.63 -34.81
C THR A 839 -9.28 -4.31 -35.00
N ALA A 840 -8.70 -4.13 -36.18
CA ALA A 840 -8.00 -2.92 -36.61
C ALA A 840 -8.84 -2.15 -37.64
N ILE A 841 -8.93 -0.82 -37.48
CA ILE A 841 -9.62 0.09 -38.40
C ILE A 841 -8.72 1.30 -38.63
N SER A 842 -8.19 1.43 -39.84
CA SER A 842 -7.52 2.64 -40.30
C SER A 842 -8.49 3.56 -41.04
N THR A 843 -8.48 4.84 -40.70
CA THR A 843 -9.30 5.88 -41.31
C THR A 843 -8.41 7.03 -41.80
N LEU A 844 -8.62 7.43 -43.05
CA LEU A 844 -7.95 8.55 -43.71
C LEU A 844 -8.79 9.82 -43.62
N GLY A 845 -8.15 10.94 -43.31
CA GLY A 845 -8.75 12.26 -43.34
C GLY A 845 -9.25 12.70 -44.73
N ALA A 846 -10.03 13.78 -44.76
CA ALA A 846 -10.79 14.23 -45.92
C ALA A 846 -9.94 14.61 -47.16
N ARG A 847 -8.66 14.95 -46.99
CA ARG A 847 -7.70 15.28 -48.05
C ARG A 847 -6.99 14.07 -48.66
N LEU A 848 -7.12 12.89 -48.04
CA LEU A 848 -6.39 11.67 -48.40
C LEU A 848 -7.34 10.61 -48.95
N ARG A 849 -6.87 9.77 -49.88
CA ARG A 849 -7.64 8.63 -50.41
C ARG A 849 -6.77 7.39 -50.53
N LEU A 850 -7.37 6.24 -50.30
CA LEU A 850 -6.78 4.93 -50.58
C LEU A 850 -6.62 4.76 -52.10
N ASN A 851 -5.40 4.46 -52.51
CA ASN A 851 -5.00 4.10 -53.88
C ASN A 851 -4.73 2.58 -54.01
N GLY A 852 -4.68 1.87 -52.88
CA GLY A 852 -4.60 0.41 -52.77
C GLY A 852 -4.45 -0.01 -51.31
N VAL A 853 -4.87 -1.23 -50.98
CA VAL A 853 -4.73 -1.83 -49.65
C VAL A 853 -4.29 -3.29 -49.81
N THR A 854 -3.33 -3.73 -49.00
CA THR A 854 -2.83 -5.11 -48.98
C THR A 854 -2.82 -5.61 -47.54
N GLY A 855 -3.42 -6.77 -47.27
CA GLY A 855 -3.54 -7.35 -45.92
C GLY A 855 -4.76 -6.89 -45.11
N ALA A 856 -5.56 -5.96 -45.64
CA ALA A 856 -6.80 -5.49 -45.03
C ALA A 856 -7.92 -5.31 -46.06
N THR A 857 -9.17 -5.27 -45.60
CA THR A 857 -10.35 -4.98 -46.43
C THR A 857 -10.52 -3.48 -46.60
N GLN A 858 -10.45 -3.00 -47.85
CA GLN A 858 -10.77 -1.62 -48.17
C GLN A 858 -12.30 -1.40 -48.14
N VAL A 859 -12.76 -0.43 -47.34
CA VAL A 859 -14.15 0.00 -47.25
C VAL A 859 -14.27 1.43 -47.81
N GLY A 860 -14.87 1.56 -49.00
CA GLY A 860 -14.95 2.83 -49.71
C GLY A 860 -13.57 3.32 -50.16
N SER A 861 -13.26 4.60 -49.93
CA SER A 861 -12.02 5.25 -50.41
C SER A 861 -11.15 5.85 -49.30
N GLN A 862 -11.52 5.63 -48.02
CA GLN A 862 -10.87 6.24 -46.85
C GLN A 862 -10.75 5.30 -45.65
N ILE A 863 -11.32 4.09 -45.69
CA ILE A 863 -11.28 3.15 -44.55
C ILE A 863 -10.62 1.85 -45.02
N ALA A 864 -9.70 1.34 -44.22
CA ALA A 864 -9.20 -0.03 -44.31
C ALA A 864 -9.47 -0.73 -42.97
N THR A 865 -9.92 -1.97 -42.99
CA THR A 865 -10.16 -2.75 -41.76
C THR A 865 -9.64 -4.17 -41.90
N ALA A 866 -9.04 -4.66 -40.83
CA ALA A 866 -8.62 -6.04 -40.69
C ALA A 866 -9.10 -6.58 -39.34
N LYS A 867 -9.57 -7.82 -39.32
CA LYS A 867 -9.87 -8.55 -38.10
C LYS A 867 -9.13 -9.88 -38.15
N GLN A 868 -8.35 -10.16 -37.12
CA GLN A 868 -7.53 -11.36 -37.04
C GLN A 868 -7.39 -11.77 -35.58
N THR A 869 -7.50 -13.08 -35.31
CA THR A 869 -7.01 -13.63 -34.05
C THR A 869 -5.50 -13.72 -34.15
N LEU A 870 -4.80 -12.88 -33.38
CA LEU A 870 -3.37 -12.95 -33.23
C LEU A 870 -3.07 -14.07 -32.23
N ALA A 871 -2.30 -15.06 -32.66
CA ALA A 871 -1.83 -16.12 -31.76
C ALA A 871 -1.19 -15.49 -30.52
N ALA A 872 -1.41 -16.10 -29.35
CA ALA A 872 -0.61 -15.85 -28.17
C ALA A 872 0.89 -15.88 -28.53
N ARG A 873 1.71 -15.08 -27.85
CA ARG A 873 3.16 -15.35 -27.90
C ARG A 873 3.38 -16.78 -27.46
N GLN A 874 4.18 -17.52 -28.22
CA GLN A 874 4.58 -18.85 -27.82
C GLN A 874 5.85 -18.68 -26.99
N PRO A 875 5.79 -18.84 -25.66
CA PRO A 875 7.02 -18.98 -24.87
C PRO A 875 7.86 -20.15 -25.37
N ASP A 876 9.13 -20.14 -25.02
CA ASP A 876 10.04 -21.24 -25.28
C ASP A 876 9.48 -22.56 -24.74
N ARG A 877 9.62 -23.62 -25.52
CA ARG A 877 9.04 -24.93 -25.22
C ARG A 877 10.13 -25.90 -24.78
N PRO A 878 10.24 -26.22 -23.49
CA PRO A 878 11.05 -27.32 -23.02
C PRO A 878 10.39 -28.67 -23.35
N GLY A 879 11.21 -29.69 -23.54
CA GLY A 879 10.81 -31.08 -23.69
C GLY A 879 11.83 -32.01 -23.05
N ILE A 880 11.44 -33.28 -22.87
CA ILE A 880 12.24 -34.29 -22.17
C ILE A 880 12.32 -35.60 -22.98
N ALA A 881 13.48 -36.25 -22.98
CA ALA A 881 13.72 -37.53 -23.63
C ALA A 881 14.82 -38.33 -22.90
N GLU A 882 15.02 -39.60 -23.26
CA GLU A 882 16.15 -40.39 -22.72
C GLU A 882 17.50 -39.76 -23.07
N GLY A 883 18.39 -39.65 -22.08
CA GLY A 883 19.73 -39.10 -22.26
C GLY A 883 20.45 -38.84 -20.94
N SER A 884 21.76 -39.11 -20.90
CA SER A 884 22.61 -38.87 -19.72
C SER A 884 23.78 -37.96 -20.09
N LEU A 885 24.27 -37.21 -19.10
CA LEU A 885 25.55 -36.50 -19.15
C LEU A 885 26.64 -37.30 -18.44
N PHE A 886 26.45 -37.56 -17.15
CA PHE A 886 27.47 -38.15 -16.25
C PHE A 886 26.96 -39.29 -15.37
N GLY A 887 25.67 -39.64 -15.44
CA GLY A 887 25.01 -40.49 -14.46
C GLY A 887 24.79 -39.81 -13.11
N TYR A 888 24.16 -40.54 -12.18
CA TYR A 888 24.01 -40.11 -10.79
C TYR A 888 25.36 -40.11 -10.06
N LEU A 889 25.68 -39.01 -9.37
CA LEU A 889 26.89 -38.87 -8.54
C LEU A 889 26.52 -38.40 -7.13
N PRO A 890 26.54 -39.27 -6.10
CA PRO A 890 26.00 -38.98 -4.77
C PRO A 890 26.71 -37.79 -4.12
N LEU A 891 25.97 -36.73 -3.77
CA LEU A 891 26.57 -35.46 -3.33
C LEU A 891 27.26 -35.54 -1.96
N ASP A 892 26.85 -36.45 -1.08
CA ASP A 892 27.52 -36.73 0.19
C ASP A 892 28.94 -37.31 0.03
N ALA A 893 29.23 -38.00 -1.08
CA ALA A 893 30.60 -38.44 -1.41
C ALA A 893 31.58 -37.27 -1.63
N PHE A 894 31.07 -36.06 -1.87
CA PHE A 894 31.85 -34.82 -1.97
C PHE A 894 31.77 -33.94 -0.70
N GLY A 895 31.19 -34.47 0.39
CA GLY A 895 31.04 -33.74 1.66
C GLY A 895 29.89 -32.73 1.68
N VAL A 896 28.95 -32.81 0.73
CA VAL A 896 27.72 -31.99 0.75
C VAL A 896 26.77 -32.55 1.82
N THR A 897 26.27 -31.69 2.70
CA THR A 897 25.25 -32.04 3.70
C THR A 897 23.84 -31.74 3.17
N PRO A 898 22.82 -32.53 3.52
CA PRO A 898 21.45 -32.23 3.10
C PRO A 898 20.84 -31.07 3.89
N VAL A 899 19.88 -30.42 3.27
CA VAL A 899 18.92 -29.49 3.86
C VAL A 899 17.63 -30.26 4.15
N PRO A 900 17.17 -30.34 5.41
CA PRO A 900 15.87 -30.91 5.75
C PRO A 900 14.74 -30.15 5.06
N ILE A 901 13.70 -30.89 4.66
CA ILE A 901 12.48 -30.37 4.06
C ILE A 901 11.30 -31.17 4.62
N GLY A 902 10.17 -30.53 4.91
CA GLY A 902 8.95 -31.18 5.37
C GLY A 902 7.99 -31.52 4.24
N ASP A 903 6.74 -31.79 4.63
CA ASP A 903 5.62 -32.06 3.73
C ASP A 903 5.04 -30.76 3.13
N GLU A 904 4.66 -30.79 1.86
CA GLU A 904 4.34 -29.60 1.02
C GLU A 904 5.22 -28.35 1.27
N GLN A 905 6.54 -28.58 1.37
CA GLN A 905 7.53 -27.49 1.46
C GLN A 905 8.42 -27.40 0.22
N ALA A 906 9.09 -26.27 0.06
CA ALA A 906 10.04 -26.05 -1.03
C ALA A 906 11.23 -25.15 -0.64
N LEU A 907 12.41 -25.42 -1.21
CA LEU A 907 13.67 -24.73 -0.96
C LEU A 907 14.05 -23.82 -2.15
N ASN A 908 13.92 -22.51 -1.99
CA ASN A 908 14.43 -21.49 -2.90
C ASN A 908 15.95 -21.30 -2.71
N LEU A 909 16.74 -21.77 -3.68
CA LEU A 909 18.19 -21.53 -3.79
C LEU A 909 18.48 -20.40 -4.77
N ASN A 910 19.40 -19.52 -4.42
CA ASN A 910 20.13 -18.73 -5.42
C ASN A 910 21.17 -19.62 -6.09
N THR A 911 21.31 -19.49 -7.41
CA THR A 911 22.24 -20.27 -8.22
C THR A 911 23.20 -19.34 -8.98
N PRO A 912 24.34 -19.83 -9.48
CA PRO A 912 24.99 -19.20 -10.62
C PRO A 912 23.98 -19.08 -11.79
N PRO A 913 24.11 -18.08 -12.68
CA PRO A 913 23.20 -17.93 -13.80
C PRO A 913 23.18 -19.18 -14.71
N PHE A 914 21.99 -19.67 -15.04
CA PHE A 914 21.76 -20.77 -15.98
C PHE A 914 20.69 -20.38 -17.00
N VAL A 915 20.62 -21.09 -18.12
CA VAL A 915 19.60 -20.86 -19.15
C VAL A 915 18.57 -21.99 -19.07
N PHE A 916 17.29 -21.63 -19.05
CA PHE A 916 16.17 -22.55 -19.21
C PHE A 916 15.06 -21.86 -20.00
N ALA A 917 14.51 -22.55 -21.00
CA ALA A 917 13.48 -22.04 -21.88
C ALA A 917 13.86 -20.65 -22.46
N GLY A 918 15.07 -20.55 -23.01
CA GLY A 918 15.61 -19.33 -23.65
C GLY A 918 15.90 -18.15 -22.74
N ARG A 919 15.53 -18.23 -21.44
CA ARG A 919 15.70 -17.15 -20.46
C ARG A 919 16.84 -17.49 -19.49
N THR A 920 17.57 -16.47 -19.06
CA THR A 920 18.60 -16.60 -18.02
C THR A 920 17.98 -16.44 -16.64
N TRP A 921 18.18 -17.42 -15.78
CA TRP A 921 17.69 -17.49 -14.40
C TRP A 921 18.87 -17.61 -13.42
N ASN A 922 18.67 -17.21 -12.18
CA ASN A 922 19.67 -17.29 -11.10
C ASN A 922 19.06 -17.76 -9.77
N ARG A 923 17.88 -18.40 -9.82
CA ARG A 923 17.15 -18.91 -8.66
C ARG A 923 16.35 -20.16 -9.05
N LEU A 924 16.21 -21.08 -8.10
CA LEU A 924 15.57 -22.37 -8.26
C LEU A 924 14.81 -22.71 -6.97
N GLY A 925 13.50 -22.96 -7.05
CA GLY A 925 12.71 -23.53 -5.95
C GLY A 925 12.70 -25.04 -6.06
N ILE A 926 12.93 -25.78 -4.99
CA ILE A 926 13.03 -27.26 -4.99
C ILE A 926 11.98 -27.82 -4.04
N THR A 927 10.95 -28.49 -4.54
CA THR A 927 9.84 -28.98 -3.70
C THR A 927 10.17 -30.33 -3.05
N SER A 928 9.55 -30.61 -1.90
CA SER A 928 9.56 -31.93 -1.25
C SER A 928 9.06 -32.99 -2.24
N ASN A 929 7.97 -32.65 -2.91
CA ASN A 929 7.23 -33.37 -3.94
C ASN A 929 8.00 -33.68 -5.24
N GLY A 930 9.33 -33.55 -5.28
CA GLY A 930 10.17 -34.15 -6.32
C GLY A 930 10.26 -33.40 -7.65
N TYR A 931 9.99 -32.09 -7.64
CA TYR A 931 10.19 -31.20 -8.77
C TYR A 931 10.84 -29.88 -8.35
N SER A 932 11.23 -29.07 -9.33
CA SER A 932 11.75 -27.72 -9.11
C SER A 932 10.94 -26.69 -9.89
N VAL A 933 10.84 -25.47 -9.37
CA VAL A 933 10.25 -24.29 -10.00
C VAL A 933 11.37 -23.30 -10.34
N ILE A 934 11.63 -23.10 -11.62
CA ILE A 934 12.69 -22.21 -12.12
C ILE A 934 12.30 -20.75 -11.81
N GLY A 935 13.26 -19.94 -11.34
CA GLY A 935 13.00 -18.59 -10.81
C GLY A 935 12.60 -18.57 -9.32
N GLY A 936 12.23 -19.72 -8.76
CA GLY A 936 11.79 -19.87 -7.37
C GLY A 936 10.27 -20.01 -7.22
N THR A 937 9.85 -20.68 -6.15
CA THR A 937 8.45 -20.80 -5.72
C THR A 937 8.02 -19.61 -4.86
N THR A 938 6.72 -19.32 -4.85
CA THR A 938 6.08 -18.22 -4.11
C THR A 938 5.00 -18.65 -3.11
N GLY A 939 4.61 -19.93 -3.07
CA GLY A 939 3.61 -20.45 -2.12
C GLY A 939 2.87 -21.68 -2.66
N GLY A 940 1.72 -22.00 -2.06
CA GLY A 940 0.96 -23.23 -2.38
C GLY A 940 0.47 -23.42 -3.80
N GLU A 941 0.26 -22.35 -4.58
CA GLU A 941 0.02 -22.49 -6.01
C GLU A 941 1.22 -23.11 -6.75
N ASP A 942 2.45 -22.93 -6.23
CA ASP A 942 3.67 -23.52 -6.78
C ASP A 942 4.08 -24.83 -6.07
N ILE A 943 3.41 -25.23 -4.99
CA ILE A 943 3.77 -26.38 -4.14
C ILE A 943 2.57 -27.33 -4.01
N ALA A 944 2.43 -28.21 -5.00
CA ALA A 944 1.35 -29.18 -5.09
C ALA A 944 1.87 -30.61 -4.91
N PHE A 945 1.28 -31.35 -3.98
CA PHE A 945 1.54 -32.78 -3.79
C PHE A 945 0.92 -33.65 -4.90
N GLN A 946 -0.21 -33.22 -5.47
CA GLN A 946 -0.87 -33.92 -6.57
C GLN A 946 -0.16 -33.64 -7.90
N PRO A 947 0.38 -34.65 -8.60
CA PRO A 947 1.05 -34.45 -9.87
C PRO A 947 0.07 -34.07 -10.98
N GLN A 948 0.37 -33.00 -11.72
CA GLN A 948 -0.40 -32.60 -12.90
C GLN A 948 0.23 -33.12 -14.20
N ASN A 949 -0.56 -33.19 -15.27
CA ASN A 949 0.00 -33.42 -16.60
C ASN A 949 0.70 -32.16 -17.10
N LEU A 950 1.91 -32.31 -17.63
CA LEU A 950 2.70 -31.23 -18.21
C LEU A 950 2.61 -31.25 -19.75
N PRO A 951 2.32 -30.13 -20.43
CA PRO A 951 2.03 -28.80 -19.85
C PRO A 951 0.64 -28.67 -19.21
N GLY A 952 0.52 -27.81 -18.19
CA GLY A 952 -0.71 -27.47 -17.50
C GLY A 952 -0.78 -25.97 -17.15
N PRO A 953 -1.89 -25.26 -17.47
CA PRO A 953 -2.01 -23.82 -17.21
C PRO A 953 -2.31 -23.46 -15.75
N ALA A 954 -2.47 -24.47 -14.89
CA ALA A 954 -2.54 -24.30 -13.45
C ALA A 954 -1.12 -24.39 -12.88
N ARG A 955 -0.80 -23.49 -11.95
CA ARG A 955 0.49 -23.51 -11.27
C ARG A 955 0.64 -24.83 -10.47
N PRO A 956 1.88 -25.33 -10.26
CA PRO A 956 3.17 -24.72 -10.59
C PRO A 956 3.49 -24.65 -12.08
N ASN A 957 4.01 -23.50 -12.51
CA ASN A 957 4.61 -23.30 -13.83
C ASN A 957 6.14 -23.21 -13.70
N ASN A 958 6.88 -23.17 -14.82
CA ASN A 958 8.35 -23.20 -14.86
C ASN A 958 8.98 -24.46 -14.25
N VAL A 959 8.30 -25.61 -14.43
CA VAL A 959 8.59 -26.84 -13.67
C VAL A 959 9.65 -27.71 -14.33
N LEU A 960 10.63 -28.16 -13.54
CA LEU A 960 11.46 -29.34 -13.80
C LEU A 960 10.99 -30.49 -12.90
N ALA A 961 10.18 -31.42 -13.39
CA ALA A 961 9.64 -32.55 -12.61
C ALA A 961 10.46 -33.83 -12.84
N SER A 962 11.38 -34.16 -11.92
CA SER A 962 12.21 -35.36 -12.03
C SER A 962 11.55 -36.62 -11.50
N TYR A 963 10.72 -36.48 -10.46
CA TYR A 963 9.90 -37.54 -9.89
C TYR A 963 8.75 -36.92 -9.09
N TRP A 964 7.86 -36.20 -9.78
CA TRP A 964 6.77 -35.49 -9.09
C TRP A 964 5.69 -36.47 -8.64
N THR A 965 5.62 -36.65 -7.33
CA THR A 965 4.58 -37.39 -6.60
C THR A 965 4.47 -36.77 -5.20
N ASP A 966 3.46 -37.15 -4.45
CA ASP A 966 3.28 -36.81 -3.05
C ASP A 966 4.43 -37.42 -2.19
N LEU A 967 5.43 -36.57 -1.85
CA LEU A 967 6.70 -36.92 -1.19
C LEU A 967 6.97 -36.00 0.01
N ASP A 968 7.45 -36.62 1.09
CA ASP A 968 7.71 -36.00 2.38
C ASP A 968 9.19 -36.19 2.77
N GLY A 969 9.88 -35.10 3.10
CA GLY A 969 11.24 -35.15 3.61
C GLY A 969 11.32 -35.43 5.13
N THR A 970 10.19 -35.47 5.84
CA THR A 970 10.13 -35.75 7.27
C THR A 970 10.65 -37.16 7.57
N GLY A 971 11.70 -37.22 8.39
CA GLY A 971 12.38 -38.49 8.70
C GLY A 971 13.19 -39.08 7.54
N ALA A 972 13.34 -38.36 6.42
CA ALA A 972 14.25 -38.69 5.33
C ALA A 972 15.57 -37.88 5.44
N PRO A 973 16.62 -38.21 4.66
CA PRO A 973 17.85 -37.41 4.64
C PRO A 973 17.65 -35.95 4.16
N GLY A 974 16.72 -35.69 3.23
CA GLY A 974 16.40 -34.35 2.73
C GLY A 974 16.97 -34.04 1.34
N ILE A 975 17.22 -32.75 1.07
CA ILE A 975 17.68 -32.25 -0.24
C ILE A 975 19.16 -31.85 -0.18
N TYR A 976 20.01 -32.42 -1.04
CA TYR A 976 21.39 -31.95 -1.22
C TYR A 976 21.46 -31.02 -2.43
N ALA A 977 22.27 -29.97 -2.35
CA ALA A 977 22.49 -29.08 -3.48
C ALA A 977 23.93 -28.57 -3.52
N ALA A 978 24.57 -28.60 -4.69
CA ALA A 978 25.93 -28.14 -4.90
C ALA A 978 26.19 -27.72 -6.34
N THR A 979 27.11 -26.78 -6.55
CA THR A 979 27.74 -26.61 -7.87
C THR A 979 28.87 -27.62 -8.03
N LEU A 980 28.79 -28.49 -9.04
CA LEU A 980 29.88 -29.37 -9.45
C LEU A 980 30.58 -28.77 -10.68
N THR A 981 31.92 -28.85 -10.72
CA THR A 981 32.73 -28.53 -11.90
C THR A 981 33.76 -29.61 -12.17
N ASP A 982 34.03 -29.88 -13.44
CA ASP A 982 35.11 -30.76 -13.89
C ASP A 982 36.42 -30.01 -14.23
N GLY A 983 36.42 -28.69 -14.04
CA GLY A 983 37.53 -27.78 -14.37
C GLY A 983 37.39 -27.06 -15.71
N VAL A 984 36.39 -27.40 -16.53
CA VAL A 984 36.04 -26.69 -17.77
C VAL A 984 34.63 -26.10 -17.65
N ASP A 985 33.66 -26.94 -17.32
CA ASP A 985 32.25 -26.61 -17.24
C ASP A 985 31.75 -26.69 -15.79
N SER A 986 30.63 -26.03 -15.49
CA SER A 986 29.96 -26.07 -14.18
C SER A 986 28.47 -26.36 -14.29
N TRP A 987 27.94 -27.09 -13.31
CA TRP A 987 26.52 -27.44 -13.17
C TRP A 987 26.06 -27.25 -11.73
N VAL A 988 24.86 -26.73 -11.53
CA VAL A 988 24.09 -26.91 -10.30
C VAL A 988 23.54 -28.34 -10.30
N VAL A 989 23.79 -29.07 -9.22
CA VAL A 989 23.26 -30.41 -9.00
C VAL A 989 22.42 -30.40 -7.73
N VAL A 990 21.17 -30.84 -7.86
CA VAL A 990 20.21 -31.02 -6.77
C VAL A 990 19.91 -32.51 -6.65
N GLU A 991 19.87 -33.03 -5.43
CA GLU A 991 19.58 -34.44 -5.15
C GLU A 991 18.51 -34.55 -4.07
N TRP A 992 17.43 -35.26 -4.39
CA TRP A 992 16.38 -35.60 -3.45
C TRP A 992 16.72 -36.93 -2.78
N ARG A 993 16.62 -36.99 -1.46
CA ARG A 993 16.53 -38.21 -0.66
C ARG A 993 15.35 -38.05 0.30
N VAL A 994 14.13 -38.25 -0.23
CA VAL A 994 12.85 -38.01 0.46
C VAL A 994 11.98 -39.26 0.43
N ASN A 995 11.08 -39.43 1.40
CA ASN A 995 10.18 -40.58 1.46
C ASN A 995 8.92 -40.33 0.63
N LEU A 996 8.25 -41.38 0.17
CA LEU A 996 6.86 -41.29 -0.27
C LEU A 996 5.96 -40.98 0.95
N PHE A 997 5.07 -39.99 0.84
CA PHE A 997 4.29 -39.47 1.98
C PHE A 997 3.56 -40.58 2.76
N GLY A 998 3.63 -40.51 4.09
CA GLY A 998 3.06 -41.50 5.01
C GLY A 998 3.80 -42.85 5.04
N THR A 999 4.97 -42.97 4.42
CA THR A 999 5.77 -44.22 4.36
C THR A 999 7.25 -44.00 4.70
N SER A 1000 8.04 -45.08 4.68
CA SER A 1000 9.51 -45.03 4.70
C SER A 1000 10.13 -45.52 3.37
N ASP A 1001 9.40 -45.41 2.26
CA ASP A 1001 9.89 -45.75 0.91
C ASP A 1001 10.70 -44.58 0.35
N LEU A 1002 12.02 -44.63 0.54
CA LEU A 1002 12.97 -43.58 0.16
C LEU A 1002 13.15 -43.52 -1.37
N LYS A 1003 12.91 -42.34 -1.95
CA LYS A 1003 13.19 -42.03 -3.36
C LYS A 1003 14.48 -41.21 -3.47
N ILE A 1004 15.30 -41.58 -4.44
CA ILE A 1004 16.61 -40.96 -4.71
C ILE A 1004 16.74 -40.64 -6.20
N PHE A 1005 16.96 -39.36 -6.52
CA PHE A 1005 17.11 -38.86 -7.89
C PHE A 1005 17.80 -37.49 -7.89
N GLN A 1006 18.36 -37.09 -9.04
CA GLN A 1006 19.10 -35.85 -9.21
C GLN A 1006 18.59 -35.00 -10.38
N GLN A 1007 18.74 -33.68 -10.26
CA GLN A 1007 18.70 -32.70 -11.35
C GLN A 1007 20.09 -32.10 -11.53
N TRP A 1008 20.56 -32.04 -12.77
CA TRP A 1008 21.77 -31.36 -13.22
C TRP A 1008 21.36 -30.19 -14.10
N ILE A 1009 21.91 -28.99 -13.87
CA ILE A 1009 21.58 -27.74 -14.58
C ILE A 1009 22.88 -26.97 -14.89
N GLY A 1010 23.29 -26.92 -16.15
CA GLY A 1010 24.51 -26.26 -16.61
C GLY A 1010 24.47 -24.73 -16.46
N THR A 1011 25.56 -24.14 -15.97
CA THR A 1011 25.66 -22.70 -15.68
C THR A 1011 26.54 -21.93 -16.68
N ASN A 1012 26.87 -22.54 -17.83
CA ASN A 1012 27.89 -22.04 -18.76
C ASN A 1012 27.31 -21.14 -19.87
N GLY A 1013 26.10 -20.58 -19.66
CA GLY A 1013 25.40 -19.72 -20.62
C GLY A 1013 24.64 -20.45 -21.75
N THR A 1014 24.61 -21.78 -21.71
CA THR A 1014 23.79 -22.64 -22.59
C THR A 1014 22.89 -23.52 -21.73
N GLU A 1015 21.69 -23.84 -22.21
CA GLU A 1015 20.81 -24.81 -21.55
C GLU A 1015 21.41 -26.23 -21.66
N ASP A 1016 21.69 -26.84 -20.51
CA ASP A 1016 22.18 -28.21 -20.40
C ASP A 1016 21.61 -28.83 -19.12
N ILE A 1017 20.45 -29.48 -19.23
CA ILE A 1017 19.69 -29.96 -18.07
C ILE A 1017 19.45 -31.47 -18.20
N THR A 1018 19.65 -32.22 -17.12
CA THR A 1018 19.51 -33.69 -17.10
C THR A 1018 18.99 -34.18 -15.76
N TYR A 1019 18.10 -35.16 -15.76
CA TYR A 1019 17.66 -35.89 -14.58
C TYR A 1019 18.40 -37.22 -14.50
N ALA A 1020 19.02 -37.53 -13.36
CA ALA A 1020 19.86 -38.70 -13.20
C ALA A 1020 19.43 -39.57 -12.01
N TYR A 1021 19.52 -40.89 -12.16
CA TYR A 1021 18.98 -41.85 -11.20
C TYR A 1021 20.04 -42.91 -10.81
N PRO A 1022 20.21 -43.24 -9.50
CA PRO A 1022 21.14 -44.30 -9.08
C PRO A 1022 20.67 -45.69 -9.52
N SER A 1023 19.35 -45.85 -9.63
CA SER A 1023 18.62 -47.00 -10.17
C SER A 1023 17.20 -46.54 -10.48
N ALA A 1024 16.42 -47.32 -11.24
CA ALA A 1024 15.04 -46.95 -11.57
C ALA A 1024 14.18 -46.83 -10.29
N PRO A 1025 13.58 -45.66 -9.97
CA PRO A 1025 12.87 -45.42 -8.69
C PRO A 1025 11.54 -46.20 -8.54
N GLY A 1026 11.07 -46.83 -9.62
CA GLY A 1026 9.80 -47.55 -9.68
C GLY A 1026 8.59 -46.61 -9.80
N SER A 1027 7.38 -47.17 -9.85
CA SER A 1027 6.14 -46.39 -9.76
C SER A 1027 5.68 -46.30 -8.30
N PRO A 1028 5.09 -45.18 -7.86
CA PRO A 1028 4.41 -45.12 -6.57
C PRO A 1028 3.06 -45.87 -6.62
N PRO A 1029 2.42 -46.14 -5.47
CA PRO A 1029 1.09 -46.75 -5.42
C PRO A 1029 0.04 -45.91 -6.16
N ALA A 1030 -0.99 -46.56 -6.70
CA ALA A 1030 -1.96 -45.98 -7.65
C ALA A 1030 -2.82 -44.80 -7.13
N GLY A 1031 -2.65 -44.34 -5.89
CA GLY A 1031 -3.29 -43.16 -5.32
C GLY A 1031 -2.43 -41.89 -5.29
N TYR A 1032 -1.10 -42.00 -5.46
CA TYR A 1032 -0.16 -40.89 -5.32
C TYR A 1032 0.09 -40.11 -6.62
N GLY A 1033 -0.24 -40.71 -7.78
CA GLY A 1033 0.11 -40.17 -9.10
C GLY A 1033 1.62 -40.25 -9.40
N LEU A 1034 2.03 -39.88 -10.62
CA LEU A 1034 3.44 -39.65 -10.96
C LEU A 1034 3.54 -38.79 -12.22
N THR A 1035 4.28 -37.70 -12.14
CA THR A 1035 4.66 -36.87 -13.29
C THR A 1035 6.19 -36.79 -13.39
N VAL A 1036 6.74 -37.11 -14.55
CA VAL A 1036 8.16 -36.90 -14.87
C VAL A 1036 8.26 -36.17 -16.19
N GLY A 1037 8.65 -34.90 -16.14
CA GLY A 1037 8.50 -33.97 -17.25
C GLY A 1037 9.09 -32.59 -17.00
N VAL A 1038 8.71 -31.66 -17.85
CA VAL A 1038 9.18 -30.28 -17.85
C VAL A 1038 8.16 -29.33 -18.47
N GLU A 1039 8.10 -28.09 -17.98
CA GLU A 1039 7.21 -27.01 -18.42
C GLU A 1039 7.86 -25.62 -18.27
N ASN A 1040 7.46 -24.67 -19.10
CA ASN A 1040 7.90 -23.27 -19.08
C ASN A 1040 7.16 -22.38 -18.06
N ASP A 1041 7.64 -21.15 -17.87
CA ASP A 1041 7.16 -20.16 -16.90
C ASP A 1041 5.70 -19.74 -17.06
N GLU A 1042 5.13 -19.97 -18.24
CA GLU A 1042 3.77 -19.54 -18.59
C GLU A 1042 2.74 -20.68 -18.46
N GLY A 1043 3.14 -21.93 -18.21
CA GLY A 1043 2.20 -23.06 -18.04
C GLY A 1043 1.54 -23.54 -19.34
N THR A 1044 2.22 -23.32 -20.48
CA THR A 1044 1.62 -23.51 -21.82
C THR A 1044 2.38 -24.47 -22.71
N ALA A 1045 3.67 -24.71 -22.44
CA ALA A 1045 4.48 -25.62 -23.26
C ALA A 1045 5.46 -26.44 -22.42
N GLY A 1046 5.50 -27.74 -22.74
CA GLY A 1046 6.24 -28.74 -21.98
C GLY A 1046 6.20 -30.12 -22.63
N GLY A 1047 6.62 -31.12 -21.85
CA GLY A 1047 6.50 -32.54 -22.17
C GLY A 1047 6.84 -33.45 -20.98
N GLN A 1048 6.30 -34.67 -20.98
CA GLN A 1048 6.49 -35.67 -19.92
C GLN A 1048 6.64 -37.09 -20.51
N ILE A 1049 7.28 -37.99 -19.78
CA ILE A 1049 7.36 -39.42 -20.12
C ILE A 1049 6.13 -40.19 -19.61
N THR A 1050 5.93 -41.41 -20.09
CA THR A 1050 4.87 -42.31 -19.61
C THR A 1050 5.42 -43.30 -18.59
N GLY A 1051 4.96 -43.22 -17.34
CA GLY A 1051 5.43 -44.09 -16.26
C GLY A 1051 6.75 -43.61 -15.64
N PRO A 1052 7.39 -44.45 -14.80
CA PRO A 1052 8.60 -44.07 -14.09
C PRO A 1052 9.84 -44.09 -14.98
N PRO A 1053 10.86 -43.29 -14.68
CA PRO A 1053 12.10 -43.24 -15.44
C PRO A 1053 12.87 -44.56 -15.29
N THR A 1054 13.25 -45.17 -16.40
CA THR A 1054 14.10 -46.38 -16.45
C THR A 1054 15.55 -46.08 -16.77
N THR A 1055 15.83 -44.87 -17.25
CA THR A 1055 17.16 -44.31 -17.55
C THR A 1055 17.17 -42.83 -17.16
N ASP A 1056 18.36 -42.23 -17.18
CA ASP A 1056 18.50 -40.77 -17.14
C ASP A 1056 17.75 -40.11 -18.31
N LEU A 1057 17.30 -38.87 -18.08
CA LEU A 1057 16.53 -38.07 -19.01
C LEU A 1057 17.20 -36.72 -19.26
N ARG A 1058 17.24 -36.25 -20.51
CA ARG A 1058 17.77 -34.92 -20.86
C ARG A 1058 16.63 -33.97 -21.24
N VAL A 1059 16.72 -32.74 -20.74
CA VAL A 1059 15.79 -31.65 -21.08
C VAL A 1059 16.42 -30.79 -22.18
N THR A 1060 15.59 -30.40 -23.15
CA THR A 1060 15.98 -29.50 -24.24
C THR A 1060 14.81 -28.60 -24.63
N SER A 1061 15.07 -27.30 -24.78
CA SER A 1061 14.11 -26.30 -25.20
C SER A 1061 14.23 -25.96 -26.68
N THR A 1062 13.08 -25.93 -27.36
CA THR A 1062 12.96 -25.26 -28.66
C THR A 1062 12.54 -23.81 -28.42
N PRO A 1063 13.22 -22.81 -29.03
CA PRO A 1063 12.84 -21.42 -28.91
C PRO A 1063 11.38 -21.17 -29.23
N GLY A 1064 10.78 -20.23 -28.51
CA GLY A 1064 9.41 -19.80 -28.69
C GLY A 1064 9.22 -19.02 -29.99
N ALA A 1065 8.01 -18.53 -30.19
CA ALA A 1065 7.66 -17.65 -31.29
C ALA A 1065 7.09 -16.34 -30.74
N PRO A 1066 7.42 -15.18 -31.33
CA PRO A 1066 6.70 -13.95 -31.03
C PRO A 1066 5.21 -14.16 -31.28
N GLY A 1067 4.35 -13.44 -30.55
CA GLY A 1067 2.92 -13.51 -30.76
C GLY A 1067 2.55 -13.13 -32.18
N GLY A 1068 1.37 -13.60 -32.61
CA GLY A 1068 0.86 -13.30 -33.94
C GLY A 1068 0.86 -11.80 -34.19
N SER A 1069 1.23 -11.40 -35.40
CA SER A 1069 1.10 -10.03 -35.87
C SER A 1069 0.05 -9.92 -36.97
N LEU A 1070 -0.62 -8.78 -37.00
CA LEU A 1070 -1.45 -8.33 -38.11
C LEU A 1070 -0.71 -7.17 -38.76
N THR A 1071 -0.16 -7.41 -39.95
CA THR A 1071 0.46 -6.36 -40.76
C THR A 1071 -0.34 -6.12 -42.03
N TYR A 1072 -0.68 -4.87 -42.29
CA TYR A 1072 -1.28 -4.44 -43.56
C TYR A 1072 -0.70 -3.11 -44.03
N THR A 1073 -0.79 -2.87 -45.33
CA THR A 1073 -0.29 -1.66 -45.97
C THR A 1073 -1.40 -0.94 -46.72
N MET A 1074 -1.40 0.39 -46.60
CA MET A 1074 -2.28 1.30 -47.32
C MET A 1074 -1.44 2.21 -48.19
N ARG A 1075 -1.73 2.24 -49.49
CA ARG A 1075 -1.22 3.24 -50.41
C ARG A 1075 -2.14 4.46 -50.36
N VAL A 1076 -1.61 5.59 -49.95
CA VAL A 1076 -2.37 6.81 -49.65
C VAL A 1076 -1.95 7.92 -50.62
N ARG A 1077 -2.91 8.47 -51.35
CA ARG A 1077 -2.70 9.62 -52.25
C ARG A 1077 -3.40 10.87 -51.73
N GLY A 1078 -2.79 12.04 -51.95
CA GLY A 1078 -3.38 13.33 -51.62
C GLY A 1078 -4.28 13.86 -52.73
N VAL A 1079 -5.54 14.19 -52.41
CA VAL A 1079 -6.51 14.77 -53.38
C VAL A 1079 -6.73 16.27 -53.20
N LEU A 1080 -6.39 16.82 -52.04
CA LEU A 1080 -6.45 18.24 -51.68
C LEU A 1080 -5.18 18.64 -50.94
N ALA A 1081 -4.60 19.79 -51.26
CA ALA A 1081 -3.39 20.29 -50.59
C ALA A 1081 -3.63 20.58 -49.08
N GLY A 1082 -2.58 20.51 -48.28
CA GLY A 1082 -2.58 20.66 -46.82
C GLY A 1082 -2.30 19.35 -46.07
N THR A 1083 -2.06 19.45 -44.76
CA THR A 1083 -1.84 18.29 -43.88
C THR A 1083 -3.15 17.66 -43.45
N ASP A 1084 -3.16 16.33 -43.34
CA ASP A 1084 -4.27 15.51 -42.84
C ASP A 1084 -3.75 14.21 -42.22
N SER A 1085 -4.61 13.44 -41.54
CA SER A 1085 -4.20 12.27 -40.76
C SER A 1085 -4.53 10.91 -41.38
N VAL A 1086 -3.75 9.91 -40.99
CA VAL A 1086 -4.07 8.48 -41.08
C VAL A 1086 -4.12 7.96 -39.66
N THR A 1087 -5.31 7.61 -39.19
CA THR A 1087 -5.56 7.15 -37.82
C THR A 1087 -5.88 5.67 -37.82
N THR A 1088 -5.14 4.86 -37.07
CA THR A 1088 -5.44 3.45 -36.84
C THR A 1088 -5.92 3.24 -35.42
N ALA A 1089 -7.10 2.61 -35.28
CA ALA A 1089 -7.68 2.23 -34.01
C ALA A 1089 -7.75 0.71 -33.92
N THR A 1090 -7.28 0.12 -32.81
CA THR A 1090 -7.40 -1.31 -32.53
C THR A 1090 -8.13 -1.58 -31.23
N SER A 1091 -8.94 -2.64 -31.22
CA SER A 1091 -9.62 -3.14 -30.03
C SER A 1091 -9.39 -4.64 -29.84
N THR A 1092 -9.27 -5.04 -28.58
CA THR A 1092 -9.09 -6.42 -28.12
C THR A 1092 -9.56 -6.55 -26.67
N PRO A 1093 -10.09 -7.70 -26.22
CA PRO A 1093 -10.42 -7.91 -24.81
C PRO A 1093 -9.22 -7.78 -23.85
N GLN A 1094 -8.00 -7.93 -24.34
CA GLN A 1094 -6.75 -7.86 -23.56
C GLN A 1094 -6.30 -6.43 -23.19
N VAL A 1095 -6.98 -5.39 -23.69
CA VAL A 1095 -6.63 -3.98 -23.44
C VAL A 1095 -7.88 -3.20 -23.07
N LYS A 1096 -7.81 -2.42 -21.97
CA LYS A 1096 -8.93 -1.58 -21.53
C LYS A 1096 -9.03 -0.35 -22.42
N GLY A 1097 -9.90 -0.41 -23.43
CA GLY A 1097 -10.18 0.71 -24.33
C GLY A 1097 -9.89 0.39 -25.78
N ILE A 1098 -9.34 1.36 -26.50
CA ILE A 1098 -8.96 1.29 -27.91
C ILE A 1098 -7.56 1.90 -28.02
N THR A 1099 -6.61 1.13 -28.57
CA THR A 1099 -5.28 1.64 -28.89
C THR A 1099 -5.37 2.46 -30.17
N VAL A 1100 -4.83 3.69 -30.18
CA VAL A 1100 -5.01 4.62 -31.31
C VAL A 1100 -3.71 5.35 -31.68
N GLU A 1101 -3.24 5.07 -32.88
CA GLU A 1101 -2.07 5.70 -33.50
C GLU A 1101 -2.43 6.65 -34.66
N VAL A 1102 -1.65 7.71 -34.83
CA VAL A 1102 -1.96 8.82 -35.73
C VAL A 1102 -0.72 9.35 -36.47
N ASP A 1103 -0.63 9.03 -37.76
CA ASP A 1103 0.33 9.64 -38.67
C ASP A 1103 -0.26 10.87 -39.37
N LYS A 1104 0.63 11.80 -39.77
CA LYS A 1104 0.26 13.01 -40.52
C LYS A 1104 0.97 13.04 -41.88
N ILE A 1105 0.18 13.22 -42.94
CA ILE A 1105 0.66 13.34 -44.32
C ILE A 1105 0.35 14.76 -44.82
N THR A 1106 1.36 15.44 -45.37
CA THR A 1106 1.21 16.76 -45.98
C THR A 1106 1.12 16.65 -47.49
N VAL A 1107 0.00 17.09 -48.06
CA VAL A 1107 -0.22 17.12 -49.52
C VAL A 1107 0.19 18.50 -50.06
N GLN A 1108 1.01 18.53 -51.10
CA GLN A 1108 1.46 19.76 -51.77
C GLN A 1108 0.79 19.94 -53.14
#